data_AF-A0A958BFR0-F1
#
_entry.id   AF-A0A958BFR0-F1
#
_cell.length_a   1.000
_cell.length_b   1.000
_cell.length_c   1.000
_cell.angle_alpha   90.00
_cell.angle_beta   90.00
_cell.angle_gamma   90.00
#
_symmetry.space_group_name_H-M   'P 1'
#
loop_
_entity.id
_entity.type
_entity.pdbx_description
1 polymer ?
#
loop_
_entity_poly.entity_id
_entity_poly.type
_entity_poly.pdbx_seq_one_letter_code
_entity_poly.pdbx_strand_id
1 'polypeptide(L)'
;EAVALPERLAGLGPAAVRLLRAVPTGQAGRLELWLGGQRPIAEAIGLRQLDPSTGASSLRETGDPPIGSAGLPGPMAFDAAGRAFVALAGGLARVTPDGRWERLPDPGLGGDAAITGLAVDADAGLWLLRDDRSLLRCDLDLVGCTPVGLPPAAAGPGLGPLLAPPGRSEVYLGSPSGLLRCEAEAGCRPLAGPPTLESAPVLRMAADAEALWVAVNPNASVWLWRLDLATAAVEPASARTWSLGQLGAMTLDPDGRVWLAGYGSLMRVEGIGDVGTVYPIEQAGRLLSVSALAADASGTLWLLEAASDQLYRMAATSGRLRRVPADAGPAATGLSGLALAPDGALWLAQGSGLSRRLARDPGADCDTAVELVGSSRVASRLDSATDKDVFRLTIDQAFARVEVAVDDPEGAIDLAVLRACGALASARHIASARHIASARHIASARHIGTHGTLIDVGRSTGDYYLVVQAREGAAPVPRDYRLHVAVTPGLGTGVRTLVLTKQSRLEDLYGLGSDDPEILAWRERLLDLAEQPAVRGAIVWDYADRDATTPAVEDAYQRWLEQASIPNSNALARALGDWIATLRAGEMPELRYVVLAGDDRVIPFERLRISEPAEAQERGWVRERAYADENSLAPGSALREALNNDRSLSDDIYGGGVDYTWDPGFRQTIRLPELAVGRLVERPADMSASVDAFLAGGGSLEVERSLSAGYDFMADATELGARYLVAAGIARPRSLDAGDTDADWQAALGEWRDGDVEGPDLAIIAAHARHFHLDPPDPSGASLQAGDLQTGAHPAGLTIGLACHMGLSVPGKDHPRPIDFAERLAARGAALIAGTGWVYGYPEVLAYQELLTTEVVRALVEGEGTAVGDALLEAKQRYLLDHDIDHFHAKTLAGTVLYGLPMTRLRGVRSYAADLSRSAPVTETQGGGLLRVGEAWLRQGLRYEMDASRRETVETRSGGRYLRYDGEPPWAEAGLPVQPKIRVPLAPLDTPEGPVPARGALITGARLTPRADWPPYAARAGSRPDLPGAGDPPGPFDPTHWFPSRLVSLRAAPGAGLEGRLLLYPGQFRGGAALGLERIYESITVDLYYSDSSDRTAPTIARVIPASKAGSQAEVGVEIAGEAPSLVSLTYLSERSPERWTSVDAVERGGIWIASLEPRADFFVQAVDAAGNVAFDDNDGRYHAACPSPCSPVEPLYMPALLRR
;
A
#
# COMPACT_ATOMS: atom_id res chain seq x y z
N GLU A 1 39.60 42.03 -5.34
CA GLU A 1 40.54 42.05 -4.20
C GLU A 1 41.86 41.42 -4.62
N ALA A 2 42.97 42.00 -4.17
CA ALA A 2 44.32 41.61 -4.54
C ALA A 2 44.96 40.82 -3.39
N VAL A 3 44.83 39.49 -3.37
CA VAL A 3 45.65 38.59 -2.54
C VAL A 3 45.73 37.21 -3.19
N ALA A 4 46.77 36.98 -4.02
CA ALA A 4 47.38 35.67 -4.32
C ALA A 4 48.58 35.86 -5.26
N LEU A 5 49.56 36.64 -4.81
CA LEU A 5 50.81 36.86 -5.55
C LEU A 5 52.09 36.74 -4.67
N PRO A 6 52.26 35.70 -3.81
CA PRO A 6 53.60 35.37 -3.30
C PRO A 6 54.18 34.00 -3.70
N GLU A 7 53.47 33.08 -4.36
CA GLU A 7 54.03 31.72 -4.59
C GLU A 7 54.77 31.52 -5.92
N ARG A 8 54.66 32.45 -6.89
CA ARG A 8 55.35 32.34 -8.19
C ARG A 8 56.59 33.23 -8.37
N LEU A 9 57.02 33.96 -7.34
CA LEU A 9 58.19 34.87 -7.40
C LEU A 9 59.42 34.39 -6.60
N ALA A 10 59.39 33.18 -6.03
CA ALA A 10 60.50 32.64 -5.22
C ALA A 10 61.77 32.27 -6.02
N GLY A 11 61.75 32.39 -7.36
CA GLY A 11 62.85 31.98 -8.23
C GLY A 11 63.74 33.09 -8.79
N LEU A 12 63.45 34.37 -8.53
CA LEU A 12 64.15 35.49 -9.17
C LEU A 12 64.89 36.35 -8.13
N GLY A 13 66.22 36.37 -8.22
CA GLY A 13 67.11 37.08 -7.29
C GLY A 13 66.94 38.62 -7.25
N PRO A 14 67.61 39.32 -6.31
CA PRO A 14 67.16 40.61 -5.76
C PRO A 14 67.30 41.87 -6.64
N ALA A 15 67.40 41.76 -7.96
CA ALA A 15 67.73 42.91 -8.81
C ALA A 15 66.99 42.93 -10.16
N ALA A 16 65.64 42.99 -10.19
CA ALA A 16 64.90 43.49 -11.36
C ALA A 16 63.38 43.67 -11.12
N VAL A 17 62.96 44.64 -10.29
CA VAL A 17 61.59 45.20 -10.41
C VAL A 17 61.64 46.70 -10.13
N ARG A 18 61.49 47.55 -11.16
CA ARG A 18 61.14 48.96 -10.98
C ARG A 18 60.19 49.46 -12.09
N LEU A 19 59.01 49.88 -11.60
CA LEU A 19 57.93 50.69 -12.21
C LEU A 19 57.05 50.10 -13.33
N LEU A 20 55.77 49.92 -12.98
CA LEU A 20 54.62 49.99 -13.89
C LEU A 20 54.23 51.47 -14.07
N ARG A 21 54.13 51.97 -15.30
CA ARG A 21 53.58 53.30 -15.60
C ARG A 21 52.34 53.15 -16.48
N ALA A 22 51.19 53.57 -15.97
CA ALA A 22 49.96 53.66 -16.78
C ALA A 22 50.00 54.94 -17.62
N VAL A 23 49.75 54.82 -18.93
CA VAL A 23 49.57 55.98 -19.83
C VAL A 23 48.09 56.05 -20.21
N PRO A 24 47.39 57.18 -19.98
CA PRO A 24 45.98 57.31 -20.33
C PRO A 24 45.83 57.78 -21.78
N THR A 25 45.21 56.95 -22.62
CA THR A 25 44.57 57.36 -23.87
C THR A 25 43.17 56.74 -23.92
N GLY A 26 42.20 57.50 -24.45
CA GLY A 26 40.76 57.25 -24.33
C GLY A 26 40.31 55.81 -24.58
N GLN A 27 39.43 55.36 -23.69
CA GLN A 27 38.57 54.15 -23.67
C GLN A 27 39.18 52.74 -23.65
N ALA A 28 40.51 52.57 -23.65
CA ALA A 28 41.11 51.31 -23.17
C ALA A 28 42.49 51.60 -22.56
N GLY A 29 42.64 51.37 -21.25
CA GLY A 29 43.93 51.50 -20.58
C GLY A 29 44.89 50.38 -20.98
N ARG A 30 46.09 50.71 -21.48
CA ARG A 30 47.16 49.75 -21.77
C ARG A 30 48.21 49.80 -20.65
N LEU A 31 48.52 48.67 -20.04
CA LEU A 31 49.64 48.50 -19.10
C LEU A 31 50.84 47.92 -19.84
N GLU A 32 52.00 48.57 -19.76
CA GLU A 32 53.25 48.08 -20.34
C GLU A 32 54.29 47.79 -19.24
N LEU A 33 54.89 46.60 -19.28
CA LEU A 33 55.96 46.14 -18.40
C LEU A 33 57.32 46.33 -19.09
N TRP A 34 58.28 46.94 -18.40
CA TRP A 34 59.61 47.23 -18.91
C TRP A 34 60.68 46.45 -18.14
N LEU A 35 61.61 45.82 -18.87
CA LEU A 35 62.85 45.24 -18.33
C LEU A 35 64.04 45.90 -19.05
N GLY A 36 64.88 46.63 -18.31
CA GLY A 36 66.24 46.97 -18.76
C GLY A 36 66.40 47.83 -20.03
N GLY A 37 65.43 48.68 -20.40
CA GLY A 37 65.66 49.80 -21.34
C GLY A 37 65.77 49.47 -22.84
N GLN A 38 65.29 48.31 -23.32
CA GLN A 38 65.14 48.01 -24.76
C GLN A 38 63.74 47.42 -25.06
N ARG A 39 63.27 47.57 -26.31
CA ARG A 39 61.91 47.37 -26.86
C ARG A 39 61.16 46.09 -26.42
N PRO A 40 59.79 46.05 -26.47
CA PRO A 40 58.99 44.99 -25.87
C PRO A 40 59.08 43.65 -26.62
N ILE A 41 59.26 42.55 -25.87
CA ILE A 41 59.13 41.16 -26.34
C ILE A 41 57.69 40.73 -26.06
N ALA A 42 56.85 40.75 -27.10
CA ALA A 42 55.46 40.28 -27.03
C ALA A 42 55.25 38.86 -27.59
N GLU A 43 56.31 38.13 -27.95
CA GLU A 43 56.19 36.80 -28.59
C GLU A 43 56.66 35.60 -27.75
N ALA A 44 57.18 35.79 -26.53
CA ALA A 44 57.77 34.69 -25.76
C ALA A 44 56.92 34.14 -24.59
N ILE A 45 55.78 34.76 -24.26
CA ILE A 45 54.90 34.29 -23.17
C ILE A 45 53.46 34.54 -23.62
N GLY A 46 52.78 33.51 -24.11
CA GLY A 46 51.47 33.60 -24.77
C GLY A 46 50.33 34.13 -23.87
N LEU A 47 50.22 35.46 -23.77
CA LEU A 47 49.06 36.15 -23.21
C LEU A 47 48.19 36.67 -24.36
N ARG A 48 47.00 36.07 -24.56
CA ARG A 48 45.96 36.58 -25.46
C ARG A 48 45.13 37.67 -24.77
N GLN A 49 44.79 38.71 -25.54
CA GLN A 49 43.93 39.84 -25.17
C GLN A 49 42.56 39.39 -24.64
N LEU A 50 42.13 39.97 -23.52
CA LEU A 50 40.74 39.97 -23.05
C LEU A 50 40.02 41.19 -23.65
N ASP A 51 38.96 40.95 -24.43
CA ASP A 51 37.96 41.96 -24.80
C ASP A 51 36.82 41.92 -23.75
N PRO A 52 36.53 42.99 -23.00
CA PRO A 52 35.49 42.99 -21.98
C PRO A 52 34.05 43.04 -22.51
N SER A 53 33.82 43.06 -23.82
CA SER A 53 32.50 43.33 -24.40
C SER A 53 31.72 42.11 -24.93
N THR A 54 32.28 40.90 -24.88
CA THR A 54 31.59 39.66 -25.30
C THR A 54 31.70 38.58 -24.21
N GLY A 55 30.69 38.52 -23.34
CA GLY A 55 30.55 37.49 -22.30
C GLY A 55 30.15 36.11 -22.83
N ALA A 56 30.90 35.57 -23.80
CA ALA A 56 30.73 34.22 -24.30
C ALA A 56 32.10 33.55 -24.45
N SER A 57 32.43 32.64 -23.54
CA SER A 57 33.58 31.75 -23.68
C SER A 57 33.27 30.66 -24.69
N SER A 58 33.41 30.96 -25.98
CA SER A 58 33.66 29.89 -26.96
C SER A 58 35.11 29.44 -26.77
N LEU A 59 35.31 28.23 -26.26
CA LEU A 59 36.59 27.54 -26.26
C LEU A 59 37.01 27.33 -27.73
N ARG A 60 37.80 28.24 -28.28
CA ARG A 60 38.62 27.98 -29.47
C ARG A 60 39.89 27.28 -29.01
N GLU A 61 39.80 25.97 -28.79
CA GLU A 61 40.95 25.11 -28.53
C GLU A 61 41.60 24.69 -29.86
N THR A 62 42.85 25.14 -29.99
CA THR A 62 43.96 24.77 -30.89
C THR A 62 43.72 23.85 -32.10
N GLY A 63 43.91 24.42 -33.29
CA GLY A 63 44.12 23.75 -34.57
C GLY A 63 43.07 24.18 -35.59
N ASP A 64 43.43 25.02 -36.57
CA ASP A 64 42.55 25.25 -37.72
C ASP A 64 42.20 23.89 -38.34
N PRO A 65 40.92 23.60 -38.64
CA PRO A 65 40.55 22.35 -39.26
C PRO A 65 41.24 22.25 -40.63
N PRO A 66 41.77 21.08 -41.05
CA PRO A 66 42.48 20.90 -42.32
C PRO A 66 41.50 20.83 -43.50
N ILE A 67 40.47 21.68 -43.50
CA ILE A 67 39.40 21.70 -44.49
C ILE A 67 39.81 22.74 -45.54
N GLY A 68 40.44 22.26 -46.62
CA GLY A 68 40.52 23.05 -47.85
C GLY A 68 39.10 23.43 -48.29
N SER A 69 38.95 24.60 -48.90
CA SER A 69 37.68 25.29 -49.20
C SER A 69 36.74 24.61 -50.22
N ALA A 70 36.64 23.27 -50.25
CA ALA A 70 35.97 22.55 -51.33
C ALA A 70 35.10 21.33 -50.95
N GLY A 71 34.79 21.07 -49.67
CA GLY A 71 33.85 19.98 -49.33
C GLY A 71 33.24 20.03 -47.93
N LEU A 72 31.96 19.67 -47.81
CA LEU A 72 31.26 19.47 -46.54
C LEU A 72 31.79 18.19 -45.84
N PRO A 73 31.87 18.14 -44.50
CA PRO A 73 32.21 16.90 -43.77
C PRO A 73 31.20 15.77 -44.06
N GLY A 74 31.70 14.53 -44.17
CA GLY A 74 30.92 13.32 -44.39
C GLY A 74 30.45 12.66 -43.08
N PRO A 75 30.16 11.33 -43.06
CA PRO A 75 29.68 10.63 -41.85
C PRO A 75 30.67 10.71 -40.68
N MET A 76 30.12 10.65 -39.46
CA MET A 76 30.85 10.68 -38.20
C MET A 76 30.56 9.43 -37.36
N ALA A 77 31.54 8.92 -36.63
CA ALA A 77 31.42 7.82 -35.68
C ALA A 77 32.27 8.08 -34.43
N PHE A 78 31.92 7.46 -33.31
CA PHE A 78 32.65 7.61 -32.04
C PHE A 78 33.15 6.26 -31.56
N ASP A 79 34.33 6.25 -30.93
CA ASP A 79 34.77 5.10 -30.14
C ASP A 79 34.27 5.18 -28.68
N ALA A 80 34.53 4.13 -27.91
CA ALA A 80 34.18 4.06 -26.49
C ALA A 80 34.89 5.12 -25.63
N ALA A 81 35.98 5.73 -26.11
CA ALA A 81 36.71 6.79 -25.42
C ALA A 81 36.20 8.20 -25.80
N GLY A 82 35.15 8.30 -26.63
CA GLY A 82 34.57 9.56 -27.07
C GLY A 82 35.38 10.28 -28.17
N ARG A 83 36.36 9.62 -28.79
CA ARG A 83 37.08 10.18 -29.95
C ARG A 83 36.18 10.09 -31.17
N ALA A 84 35.99 11.22 -31.86
CA ALA A 84 35.20 11.30 -33.07
C ALA A 84 36.07 11.02 -34.31
N PHE A 85 35.59 10.16 -35.20
CA PHE A 85 36.15 9.92 -36.52
C PHE A 85 35.23 10.55 -37.56
N VAL A 86 35.79 11.37 -38.44
CA VAL A 86 35.02 12.24 -39.34
C VAL A 86 35.56 12.08 -40.75
N ALA A 87 34.70 11.65 -41.67
CA ALA A 87 35.03 11.59 -43.09
C ALA A 87 35.16 13.01 -43.68
N LEU A 88 36.21 13.25 -44.47
CA LEU A 88 36.49 14.50 -45.16
C LEU A 88 36.65 14.25 -46.67
N ALA A 89 36.49 15.29 -47.49
CA ALA A 89 36.64 15.22 -48.95
C ALA A 89 38.04 14.76 -49.44
N GLY A 90 39.02 14.61 -48.56
CA GLY A 90 40.37 14.13 -48.88
C GLY A 90 40.98 13.22 -47.80
N GLY A 91 40.15 12.45 -47.08
CA GLY A 91 40.61 11.45 -46.10
C GLY A 91 39.77 11.42 -44.83
N LEU A 92 40.37 10.98 -43.73
CA LEU A 92 39.73 10.84 -42.42
C LEU A 92 40.41 11.75 -41.40
N ALA A 93 39.64 12.35 -40.50
CA ALA A 93 40.17 13.04 -39.32
C ALA A 93 39.68 12.37 -38.04
N ARG A 94 40.53 12.39 -37.02
CA ARG A 94 40.22 12.04 -35.65
C ARG A 94 40.18 13.32 -34.82
N VAL A 95 39.16 13.44 -33.98
CA VAL A 95 38.99 14.54 -33.03
C VAL A 95 38.86 13.95 -31.64
N THR A 96 39.73 14.37 -30.73
CA THR A 96 39.67 13.93 -29.33
C THR A 96 38.59 14.69 -28.55
N PRO A 97 38.11 14.18 -27.41
CA PRO A 97 37.08 14.86 -26.60
C PRO A 97 37.43 16.30 -26.20
N ASP A 98 38.73 16.60 -26.06
CA ASP A 98 39.29 17.94 -25.80
C ASP A 98 39.52 18.77 -27.07
N GLY A 99 38.87 18.41 -28.19
CA GLY A 99 38.80 19.21 -29.40
C GLY A 99 40.05 19.21 -30.29
N ARG A 100 41.09 18.42 -29.99
CA ARG A 100 42.30 18.37 -30.83
C ARG A 100 42.06 17.57 -32.10
N TRP A 101 42.49 18.15 -33.22
CA TRP A 101 42.37 17.55 -34.55
C TRP A 101 43.63 16.80 -34.97
N GLU A 102 43.44 15.62 -35.54
CA GLU A 102 44.48 14.82 -36.15
C GLU A 102 44.00 14.32 -37.51
N ARG A 103 44.71 14.67 -38.58
CA ARG A 103 44.44 14.11 -39.92
C ARG A 103 45.07 12.72 -39.98
N LEU A 104 44.25 11.71 -40.22
CA LEU A 104 44.73 10.34 -40.38
C LEU A 104 45.19 10.13 -41.84
N PRO A 105 46.29 9.37 -42.06
CA PRO A 105 46.80 9.10 -43.39
C PRO A 105 45.77 8.33 -44.24
N ASP A 106 45.79 8.54 -45.57
CA ASP A 106 45.02 7.68 -46.47
C ASP A 106 45.51 6.23 -46.28
N PRO A 107 44.61 5.24 -46.07
CA PRO A 107 44.97 3.83 -45.81
C PRO A 107 45.75 3.12 -46.94
N GLY A 108 46.26 3.84 -47.94
CA GLY A 108 47.30 3.35 -48.85
C GLY A 108 46.79 2.41 -49.94
N LEU A 109 45.48 2.40 -50.21
CA LEU A 109 44.85 1.44 -51.13
C LEU A 109 44.59 1.97 -52.54
N GLY A 110 44.95 3.23 -52.82
CA GLY A 110 44.86 3.83 -54.16
C GLY A 110 43.44 4.24 -54.56
N GLY A 111 43.30 5.47 -55.07
CA GLY A 111 42.08 6.03 -55.65
C GLY A 111 41.41 7.10 -54.77
N ASP A 112 40.94 8.19 -55.39
CA ASP A 112 40.25 9.35 -54.78
C ASP A 112 38.83 9.03 -54.24
N ALA A 113 38.56 7.77 -53.92
CA ALA A 113 37.23 7.28 -53.54
C ALA A 113 36.81 7.77 -52.14
N ALA A 114 35.67 8.46 -52.06
CA ALA A 114 35.14 9.10 -50.87
C ALA A 114 34.57 8.09 -49.86
N ILE A 115 34.70 8.40 -48.57
CA ILE A 115 34.11 7.60 -47.48
C ILE A 115 32.63 7.97 -47.36
N THR A 116 31.75 7.00 -47.62
CA THR A 116 30.28 7.16 -47.63
C THR A 116 29.61 6.57 -46.39
N GLY A 117 30.32 5.72 -45.63
CA GLY A 117 29.85 5.18 -44.35
C GLY A 117 31.01 4.93 -43.38
N LEU A 118 30.74 5.15 -42.09
CA LEU A 118 31.72 5.05 -41.02
C LEU A 118 31.09 4.39 -39.79
N ALA A 119 31.77 3.42 -39.18
CA ALA A 119 31.34 2.81 -37.92
C ALA A 119 32.55 2.36 -37.10
N VAL A 120 32.43 2.35 -35.77
CA VAL A 120 33.45 1.81 -34.86
C VAL A 120 32.85 0.64 -34.09
N ASP A 121 33.48 -0.53 -34.17
CA ASP A 121 33.05 -1.73 -33.45
C ASP A 121 33.61 -1.79 -32.01
N ALA A 122 33.11 -2.73 -31.20
CA ALA A 122 33.52 -2.89 -29.80
C ALA A 122 34.99 -3.31 -29.62
N ASP A 123 35.61 -3.86 -30.66
CA ASP A 123 37.02 -4.27 -30.66
C ASP A 123 37.94 -3.11 -31.11
N ALA A 124 37.44 -1.87 -31.09
CA ALA A 124 38.14 -0.69 -31.59
C ALA A 124 38.55 -0.81 -33.07
N GLY A 125 37.76 -1.53 -33.86
CA GLY A 125 37.89 -1.59 -35.32
C GLY A 125 37.11 -0.47 -35.99
N LEU A 126 37.78 0.27 -36.88
CA LEU A 126 37.19 1.31 -37.69
C LEU A 126 36.78 0.74 -39.06
N TRP A 127 35.48 0.75 -39.33
CA TRP A 127 34.88 0.28 -40.57
C TRP A 127 34.64 1.44 -41.55
N LEU A 128 35.17 1.31 -42.76
CA LEU A 128 35.09 2.31 -43.82
C LEU A 128 34.35 1.75 -45.02
N LEU A 129 33.19 2.32 -45.35
CA LEU A 129 32.51 2.10 -46.61
C LEU A 129 32.89 3.21 -47.59
N ARG A 130 33.37 2.83 -48.77
CA ARG A 130 33.82 3.76 -49.82
C ARG A 130 32.85 3.79 -51.00
N ASP A 131 32.83 4.90 -51.74
CA ASP A 131 32.01 5.08 -52.94
C ASP A 131 32.38 4.12 -54.09
N ASP A 132 33.63 3.65 -54.14
CA ASP A 132 34.10 2.58 -55.04
C ASP A 132 33.53 1.19 -54.69
N ARG A 133 32.76 1.10 -53.60
CA ARG A 133 32.08 -0.09 -53.05
C ARG A 133 33.00 -1.06 -52.33
N SER A 134 34.16 -0.61 -51.88
CA SER A 134 35.00 -1.37 -50.95
C SER A 134 34.54 -1.13 -49.49
N LEU A 135 34.52 -2.23 -48.72
CA LEU A 135 34.36 -2.21 -47.27
C LEU A 135 35.69 -2.61 -46.64
N LEU A 136 36.22 -1.77 -45.76
CA LEU A 136 37.49 -1.98 -45.09
C LEU A 136 37.27 -2.01 -43.59
N ARG A 137 38.03 -2.85 -42.89
CA ARG A 137 38.20 -2.75 -41.43
C ARG A 137 39.66 -2.44 -41.11
N CYS A 138 39.88 -1.32 -40.44
CA CYS A 138 41.18 -0.86 -39.98
C CYS A 138 41.21 -0.83 -38.45
N ASP A 139 42.40 -0.69 -37.84
CA ASP A 139 42.46 -0.18 -36.48
C ASP A 139 42.18 1.34 -36.43
N LEU A 140 42.06 1.90 -35.21
CA LEU A 140 41.76 3.32 -35.00
C LEU A 140 42.87 4.29 -35.45
N ASP A 141 44.07 3.79 -35.76
CA ASP A 141 45.20 4.56 -36.27
C ASP A 141 45.41 4.34 -37.78
N LEU A 142 44.49 3.62 -38.43
CA LEU A 142 44.54 3.19 -39.84
C LEU A 142 45.76 2.31 -40.19
N VAL A 143 46.33 1.64 -39.21
CA VAL A 143 47.37 0.63 -39.40
C VAL A 143 46.69 -0.74 -39.61
N GLY A 144 47.09 -1.47 -40.65
CA GLY A 144 46.55 -2.82 -40.90
C GLY A 144 45.10 -2.86 -41.43
N CYS A 145 44.76 -2.00 -42.39
CA CYS A 145 43.46 -2.05 -43.07
C CYS A 145 43.28 -3.33 -43.90
N THR A 146 42.22 -4.08 -43.62
CA THR A 146 41.87 -5.33 -44.31
C THR A 146 40.58 -5.17 -45.11
N PRO A 147 40.54 -5.56 -46.39
CA PRO A 147 39.30 -5.63 -47.16
C PRO A 147 38.36 -6.71 -46.60
N VAL A 148 37.10 -6.34 -46.37
CA VAL A 148 36.05 -7.25 -45.94
C VAL A 148 35.23 -7.66 -47.16
N GLY A 149 35.17 -8.96 -47.43
CA GLY A 149 34.51 -9.49 -48.63
C GLY A 149 33.00 -9.23 -48.65
N LEU A 150 32.51 -8.64 -49.75
CA LEU A 150 31.07 -8.46 -50.01
C LEU A 150 30.55 -9.58 -50.94
N PRO A 151 29.32 -10.11 -50.69
CA PRO A 151 28.74 -11.10 -51.58
C PRO A 151 28.41 -10.49 -52.95
N PRO A 152 28.61 -11.20 -54.08
CA PRO A 152 28.41 -10.66 -55.43
C PRO A 152 27.00 -10.09 -55.67
N ALA A 153 25.98 -10.68 -55.05
CA ALA A 153 24.59 -10.25 -55.15
C ALA A 153 24.32 -8.88 -54.48
N ALA A 154 25.18 -8.46 -53.54
CA ALA A 154 25.04 -7.20 -52.81
C ALA A 154 25.99 -6.10 -53.32
N ALA A 155 26.89 -6.39 -54.27
CA ALA A 155 27.90 -5.46 -54.80
C ALA A 155 27.35 -4.41 -55.82
N GLY A 156 26.03 -4.20 -55.83
CA GLY A 156 25.33 -3.25 -56.71
C GLY A 156 25.42 -1.78 -56.26
N PRO A 157 24.99 -0.83 -57.10
CA PRO A 157 24.90 0.58 -56.70
C PRO A 157 23.87 0.76 -55.58
N GLY A 158 24.19 1.57 -54.57
CA GLY A 158 23.28 1.88 -53.45
C GLY A 158 23.50 1.09 -52.16
N LEU A 159 24.73 0.67 -51.86
CA LEU A 159 25.10 0.25 -50.50
C LEU A 159 24.76 1.40 -49.53
N GLY A 160 23.93 1.07 -48.56
CA GLY A 160 23.26 1.98 -47.64
C GLY A 160 23.84 1.88 -46.23
N PRO A 161 23.13 2.39 -45.21
CA PRO A 161 23.68 2.73 -43.90
C PRO A 161 24.60 1.65 -43.33
N LEU A 162 25.71 2.07 -42.74
CA LEU A 162 26.66 1.22 -42.01
C LEU A 162 26.50 1.51 -40.52
N LEU A 163 26.28 0.49 -39.70
CA LEU A 163 26.06 0.65 -38.26
C LEU A 163 26.69 -0.49 -37.47
N ALA A 164 27.48 -0.13 -36.47
CA ALA A 164 27.98 -1.06 -35.45
C ALA A 164 27.10 -0.92 -34.18
N PRO A 165 26.41 -1.98 -33.73
CA PRO A 165 25.67 -1.91 -32.48
C PRO A 165 26.62 -1.70 -31.28
N PRO A 166 26.21 -0.92 -30.27
CA PRO A 166 26.98 -0.74 -29.05
C PRO A 166 27.40 -2.08 -28.42
N GLY A 167 28.69 -2.22 -28.09
CA GLY A 167 29.22 -3.41 -27.41
C GLY A 167 29.35 -4.68 -28.27
N ARG A 168 29.19 -4.59 -29.60
CA ARG A 168 29.32 -5.71 -30.53
C ARG A 168 30.50 -5.54 -31.49
N SER A 169 31.10 -6.66 -31.89
CA SER A 169 32.20 -6.72 -32.87
C SER A 169 31.72 -6.78 -34.33
N GLU A 170 30.50 -7.28 -34.54
CA GLU A 170 29.86 -7.35 -35.85
C GLU A 170 29.24 -6.01 -36.28
N VAL A 171 29.25 -5.75 -37.59
CA VAL A 171 28.69 -4.53 -38.18
C VAL A 171 27.62 -4.88 -39.20
N TYR A 172 26.58 -4.06 -39.27
CA TYR A 172 25.48 -4.24 -40.19
C TYR A 172 25.57 -3.24 -41.34
N LEU A 173 25.39 -3.73 -42.57
CA LEU A 173 25.46 -2.95 -43.79
C LEU A 173 24.16 -3.09 -44.58
N GLY A 174 23.47 -1.98 -44.79
CA GLY A 174 22.30 -1.94 -45.65
C GLY A 174 22.67 -2.09 -47.13
N SER A 175 21.83 -2.77 -47.90
CA SER A 175 21.99 -2.88 -49.36
C SER A 175 20.64 -2.70 -50.08
N PRO A 176 20.66 -2.53 -51.42
CA PRO A 176 19.44 -2.54 -52.22
C PRO A 176 18.70 -3.89 -52.19
N SER A 177 19.36 -4.95 -51.74
CA SER A 177 18.87 -6.32 -51.71
C SER A 177 18.89 -6.89 -50.29
N GLY A 178 18.49 -6.09 -49.30
CA GLY A 178 18.39 -6.50 -47.91
C GLY A 178 19.57 -6.13 -47.02
N LEU A 179 19.57 -6.68 -45.81
CA LEU A 179 20.54 -6.40 -44.76
C LEU A 179 21.70 -7.41 -44.77
N LEU A 180 22.93 -6.92 -44.67
CA LEU A 180 24.13 -7.74 -44.50
C LEU A 180 24.65 -7.66 -43.07
N ARG A 181 25.07 -8.80 -42.52
CA ARG A 181 25.88 -8.90 -41.31
C ARG A 181 27.34 -9.12 -41.72
N CYS A 182 28.22 -8.25 -41.25
CA CYS A 182 29.63 -8.22 -41.61
C CYS A 182 30.51 -8.47 -40.37
N GLU A 183 31.44 -9.40 -40.52
CA GLU A 183 32.45 -9.72 -39.51
C GLU A 183 33.84 -9.66 -40.15
N ALA A 184 34.82 -9.17 -39.39
CA ALA A 184 36.16 -8.86 -39.90
C ALA A 184 36.80 -10.03 -40.67
N GLU A 185 36.76 -11.24 -40.09
CA GLU A 185 37.40 -12.44 -40.64
C GLU A 185 36.44 -13.27 -41.50
N ALA A 186 35.13 -13.22 -41.23
CA ALA A 186 34.14 -14.08 -41.89
C ALA A 186 33.48 -13.47 -43.14
N GLY A 187 33.76 -12.19 -43.43
CA GLY A 187 33.16 -11.43 -44.52
C GLY A 187 31.72 -11.02 -44.24
N CYS A 188 31.07 -10.40 -45.23
CA CYS A 188 29.66 -10.02 -45.15
C CYS A 188 28.75 -11.15 -45.68
N ARG A 189 27.66 -11.42 -44.96
CA ARG A 189 26.64 -12.40 -45.34
C ARG A 189 25.24 -11.78 -45.25
N PRO A 190 24.31 -12.14 -46.15
CA PRO A 190 22.91 -11.75 -46.00
C PRO A 190 22.34 -12.26 -44.67
N LEU A 191 21.61 -11.40 -43.96
CA LEU A 191 20.89 -11.78 -42.75
C LEU A 191 19.62 -12.55 -43.13
N ALA A 192 19.44 -13.76 -42.60
CA ALA A 192 18.23 -14.54 -42.81
C ALA A 192 17.04 -13.90 -42.08
N GLY A 193 15.86 -13.91 -42.70
CA GLY A 193 14.68 -13.26 -42.15
C GLY A 193 13.46 -13.34 -43.06
N PRO A 194 12.43 -12.52 -42.81
CA PRO A 194 11.27 -12.44 -43.69
C PRO A 194 11.66 -11.86 -45.05
N PRO A 195 10.97 -12.23 -46.15
CA PRO A 195 11.36 -11.85 -47.52
C PRO A 195 11.54 -10.33 -47.74
N THR A 196 10.78 -9.51 -47.00
CA THR A 196 10.83 -8.05 -47.05
C THR A 196 12.06 -7.47 -46.35
N LEU A 197 12.68 -8.17 -45.40
CA LEU A 197 13.98 -7.79 -44.84
C LEU A 197 15.13 -8.33 -45.70
N GLU A 198 14.97 -9.54 -46.26
CA GLU A 198 16.01 -10.23 -47.04
C GLU A 198 16.26 -9.62 -48.42
N SER A 199 15.25 -8.97 -49.03
CA SER A 199 15.34 -8.55 -50.43
C SER A 199 15.01 -7.08 -50.68
N ALA A 200 14.50 -6.36 -49.69
CA ALA A 200 14.13 -4.96 -49.89
C ALA A 200 15.30 -3.99 -49.63
N PRO A 201 15.31 -2.82 -50.29
CA PRO A 201 16.25 -1.75 -49.98
C PRO A 201 16.17 -1.33 -48.51
N VAL A 202 17.32 -1.38 -47.82
CA VAL A 202 17.47 -0.85 -46.46
C VAL A 202 17.60 0.68 -46.51
N LEU A 203 16.72 1.40 -45.82
CA LEU A 203 16.68 2.87 -45.81
C LEU A 203 17.52 3.45 -44.66
N ARG A 204 17.26 3.03 -43.43
CA ARG A 204 17.88 3.54 -42.20
C ARG A 204 17.98 2.41 -41.17
N MET A 205 18.97 2.53 -40.29
CA MET A 205 19.19 1.63 -39.16
C MET A 205 19.46 2.44 -37.89
N ALA A 206 19.06 1.90 -36.75
CA ALA A 206 19.36 2.44 -35.42
C ALA A 206 19.46 1.25 -34.46
N ALA A 207 20.38 1.28 -33.50
CA ALA A 207 20.56 0.18 -32.56
C ALA A 207 20.95 0.69 -31.18
N ASP A 208 20.57 -0.11 -30.17
CA ASP A 208 21.12 -0.06 -28.82
C ASP A 208 21.91 -1.37 -28.57
N ALA A 209 22.26 -1.65 -27.32
CA ALA A 209 23.02 -2.85 -26.96
C ALA A 209 22.21 -4.16 -27.12
N GLU A 210 20.89 -4.08 -27.15
CA GLU A 210 19.96 -5.23 -27.13
C GLU A 210 19.34 -5.50 -28.50
N ALA A 211 19.04 -4.47 -29.28
CA ALA A 211 18.27 -4.58 -30.52
C ALA A 211 18.78 -3.67 -31.65
N LEU A 212 18.63 -4.18 -32.88
CA LEU A 212 18.81 -3.44 -34.13
C LEU A 212 17.46 -3.22 -34.80
N TRP A 213 17.12 -1.96 -35.06
CA TRP A 213 15.94 -1.56 -35.79
C TRP A 213 16.28 -1.20 -37.24
N VAL A 214 15.50 -1.74 -38.18
CA VAL A 214 15.79 -1.68 -39.61
C VAL A 214 14.56 -1.21 -40.38
N ALA A 215 14.68 -0.05 -41.03
CA ALA A 215 13.64 0.46 -41.92
C ALA A 215 13.93 0.03 -43.37
N VAL A 216 13.00 -0.67 -44.02
CA VAL A 216 13.13 -1.20 -45.39
C VAL A 216 12.00 -0.74 -46.30
N ASN A 217 12.23 -0.79 -47.62
CA ASN A 217 11.29 -0.29 -48.63
C ASN A 217 10.97 -1.30 -49.76
N PRO A 218 10.18 -2.36 -49.49
CA PRO A 218 9.87 -3.39 -50.47
C PRO A 218 9.00 -2.91 -51.64
N ASN A 219 8.18 -1.86 -51.49
CA ASN A 219 7.20 -1.41 -52.50
C ASN A 219 6.78 0.08 -52.35
N ALA A 220 7.74 1.01 -52.29
CA ALA A 220 7.48 2.43 -52.00
C ALA A 220 6.72 2.69 -50.68
N SER A 221 6.90 1.80 -49.70
CA SER A 221 6.29 1.84 -48.37
C SER A 221 7.37 1.53 -47.34
N VAL A 222 7.40 2.26 -46.23
CA VAL A 222 8.35 2.01 -45.14
C VAL A 222 7.82 0.88 -44.26
N TRP A 223 8.64 -0.16 -44.08
CA TRP A 223 8.44 -1.26 -43.13
C TRP A 223 9.54 -1.19 -42.08
N LEU A 224 9.19 -1.41 -40.82
CA LEU A 224 10.14 -1.42 -39.70
C LEU A 224 10.25 -2.84 -39.12
N TRP A 225 11.48 -3.30 -38.92
CA TRP A 225 11.81 -4.60 -38.34
C TRP A 225 12.67 -4.39 -37.10
N ARG A 226 12.45 -5.22 -36.08
CA ARG A 226 13.31 -5.33 -34.89
C ARG A 226 14.07 -6.64 -34.96
N LEU A 227 15.40 -6.58 -34.87
CA LEU A 227 16.28 -7.71 -34.70
C LEU A 227 16.79 -7.71 -33.26
N ASP A 228 16.52 -8.78 -32.53
CA ASP A 228 17.09 -9.00 -31.21
C ASP A 228 18.54 -9.49 -31.35
N LEU A 229 19.51 -8.74 -30.80
CA LEU A 229 20.93 -9.01 -30.99
C LEU A 229 21.45 -10.18 -30.13
N ALA A 230 20.71 -10.61 -29.11
CA ALA A 230 21.07 -11.75 -28.27
C ALA A 230 20.60 -13.08 -28.88
N THR A 231 19.37 -13.10 -29.41
CA THR A 231 18.71 -14.31 -29.92
C THR A 231 18.74 -14.42 -31.45
N ALA A 232 19.09 -13.34 -32.15
CA ALA A 232 18.97 -13.18 -33.60
C ALA A 232 17.51 -13.30 -34.12
N ALA A 233 16.51 -13.18 -33.24
CA ALA A 233 15.11 -13.20 -33.63
C ALA A 233 14.72 -11.91 -34.38
N VAL A 234 13.96 -12.06 -35.48
CA VAL A 234 13.48 -10.94 -36.30
C VAL A 234 11.96 -10.84 -36.18
N GLU A 235 11.47 -9.69 -35.74
CA GLU A 235 10.04 -9.44 -35.50
C GLU A 235 9.57 -8.17 -36.23
N PRO A 236 8.33 -8.16 -36.78
CA PRO A 236 7.78 -6.97 -37.43
C PRO A 236 7.45 -5.92 -36.36
N ALA A 237 8.08 -4.75 -36.45
CA ALA A 237 7.88 -3.67 -35.50
C ALA A 237 6.49 -3.04 -35.57
N SER A 238 5.85 -3.06 -36.74
CA SER A 238 4.55 -2.43 -36.96
C SER A 238 3.60 -3.27 -37.79
N ALA A 239 2.30 -3.11 -37.51
CA ALA A 239 1.22 -3.84 -38.17
C ALA A 239 0.79 -3.23 -39.52
N ARG A 240 1.32 -2.07 -39.93
CA ARG A 240 0.91 -1.36 -41.16
C ARG A 240 2.09 -0.68 -41.88
N THR A 241 1.96 -0.55 -43.20
CA THR A 241 2.85 0.25 -44.06
C THR A 241 2.54 1.74 -43.94
N TRP A 242 3.59 2.57 -43.82
CA TRP A 242 3.41 4.02 -43.73
C TRP A 242 3.86 4.74 -45.01
N SER A 243 3.06 5.73 -45.41
CA SER A 243 3.38 6.67 -46.48
C SER A 243 4.09 7.90 -45.90
N LEU A 244 5.25 7.71 -45.26
CA LEU A 244 6.07 8.81 -44.70
C LEU A 244 6.78 9.65 -45.77
N GLY A 245 6.55 9.37 -47.06
CA GLY A 245 7.33 9.97 -48.15
C GLY A 245 8.79 9.50 -48.11
N GLN A 246 9.75 10.40 -48.36
CA GLN A 246 11.17 10.10 -48.16
C GLN A 246 11.50 10.11 -46.66
N LEU A 247 11.86 8.94 -46.11
CA LEU A 247 12.42 8.82 -44.76
C LEU A 247 13.80 9.48 -44.73
N GLY A 248 13.93 10.57 -43.97
CA GLY A 248 15.15 11.37 -43.89
C GLY A 248 16.13 10.87 -42.83
N ALA A 249 15.64 10.54 -41.64
CA ALA A 249 16.46 10.11 -40.51
C ALA A 249 15.72 9.15 -39.57
N MET A 250 16.47 8.40 -38.77
CA MET A 250 15.95 7.49 -37.74
C MET A 250 16.90 7.49 -36.54
N THR A 251 16.36 7.43 -35.32
CA THR A 251 17.15 7.32 -34.07
C THR A 251 16.38 6.56 -33.00
N LEU A 252 17.05 6.20 -31.90
CA LEU A 252 16.43 5.65 -30.69
C LEU A 252 16.46 6.71 -29.59
N ASP A 253 15.41 6.79 -28.78
CA ASP A 253 15.44 7.52 -27.51
C ASP A 253 16.05 6.67 -26.38
N PRO A 254 16.34 7.24 -25.19
CA PRO A 254 16.98 6.51 -24.09
C PRO A 254 16.18 5.32 -23.56
N ASP A 255 14.87 5.27 -23.82
CA ASP A 255 14.00 4.16 -23.44
C ASP A 255 13.96 3.07 -24.53
N GLY A 256 14.79 3.18 -25.58
CA GLY A 256 14.86 2.24 -26.68
C GLY A 256 13.74 2.40 -27.73
N ARG A 257 12.95 3.48 -27.67
CA ARG A 257 11.85 3.71 -28.62
C ARG A 257 12.36 4.30 -29.93
N VAL A 258 11.76 3.89 -31.03
CA VAL A 258 12.17 4.33 -32.38
C VAL A 258 11.50 5.65 -32.75
N TRP A 259 12.32 6.58 -33.25
CA TRP A 259 11.88 7.82 -33.87
C TRP A 259 12.25 7.85 -35.36
N LEU A 260 11.24 8.06 -36.20
CA LEU A 260 11.35 8.16 -37.66
C LEU A 260 11.05 9.60 -38.09
N ALA A 261 11.88 10.18 -38.95
CA ALA A 261 11.62 11.51 -39.51
C ALA A 261 11.31 11.45 -41.01
N GLY A 262 10.10 11.87 -41.37
CA GLY A 262 9.64 12.04 -42.75
C GLY A 262 9.51 13.51 -43.15
N TYR A 263 8.99 13.76 -44.33
CA TYR A 263 8.68 15.12 -44.77
C TYR A 263 7.46 15.66 -43.99
N GLY A 264 7.65 16.71 -43.20
CA GLY A 264 6.60 17.38 -42.43
C GLY A 264 6.09 16.61 -41.21
N SER A 265 6.69 15.46 -40.87
CA SER A 265 6.27 14.66 -39.70
C SER A 265 7.42 13.89 -39.04
N LEU A 266 7.30 13.70 -37.73
CA LEU A 266 8.05 12.72 -36.95
C LEU A 266 7.09 11.62 -36.49
N MET A 267 7.59 10.41 -36.31
CA MET A 267 6.81 9.30 -35.83
C MET A 267 7.56 8.58 -34.72
N ARG A 268 6.89 8.39 -33.58
CA ARG A 268 7.37 7.61 -32.44
C ARG A 268 6.70 6.25 -32.44
N VAL A 269 7.46 5.17 -32.27
CA VAL A 269 6.94 3.80 -32.14
C VAL A 269 7.22 3.31 -30.72
N GLU A 270 6.16 3.03 -29.95
CA GLU A 270 6.26 2.65 -28.53
C GLU A 270 6.72 1.21 -28.32
N GLY A 271 6.45 0.32 -29.28
CA GLY A 271 6.75 -1.10 -29.17
C GLY A 271 6.33 -1.92 -30.38
N ILE A 272 6.52 -3.24 -30.30
CA ILE A 272 6.22 -4.19 -31.37
C ILE A 272 4.71 -4.26 -31.58
N GLY A 273 4.26 -4.02 -32.81
CA GLY A 273 2.83 -4.03 -33.18
C GLY A 273 2.12 -2.69 -32.99
N ASP A 274 2.81 -1.66 -32.52
CA ASP A 274 2.27 -0.31 -32.37
C ASP A 274 2.01 0.35 -33.74
N VAL A 275 0.97 1.17 -33.80
CA VAL A 275 0.61 1.98 -34.98
C VAL A 275 1.51 3.22 -35.08
N GLY A 276 2.14 3.60 -33.97
CA GLY A 276 3.06 4.73 -33.82
C GLY A 276 2.35 6.09 -33.78
N THR A 277 2.86 7.00 -32.95
CA THR A 277 2.33 8.36 -32.76
C THR A 277 3.02 9.33 -33.73
N VAL A 278 2.23 10.05 -34.54
CA VAL A 278 2.74 11.00 -35.53
C VAL A 278 2.66 12.44 -35.02
N TYR A 279 3.79 13.14 -35.06
CA TYR A 279 3.94 14.55 -34.70
C TYR A 279 4.16 15.38 -35.96
N PRO A 280 3.30 16.35 -36.30
CA PRO A 280 3.57 17.27 -37.40
C PRO A 280 4.76 18.18 -37.05
N ILE A 281 5.68 18.35 -37.99
CA ILE A 281 6.80 19.29 -37.85
C ILE A 281 6.72 20.40 -38.89
N GLU A 282 6.27 21.57 -38.44
CA GLU A 282 6.16 22.78 -39.23
C GLU A 282 6.74 23.98 -38.48
N GLN A 283 7.30 24.94 -39.23
CA GLN A 283 7.74 26.21 -38.68
C GLN A 283 7.21 27.34 -39.57
N ALA A 284 6.47 28.28 -38.97
CA ALA A 284 5.87 29.42 -39.67
C ALA A 284 5.06 29.02 -40.92
N GLY A 285 4.30 27.93 -40.84
CA GLY A 285 3.44 27.42 -41.93
C GLY A 285 4.18 26.66 -43.02
N ARG A 286 5.47 26.34 -42.83
CA ARG A 286 6.28 25.52 -43.75
C ARG A 286 6.62 24.18 -43.13
N LEU A 287 6.31 23.09 -43.84
CA LEU A 287 6.71 21.73 -43.47
C LEU A 287 8.23 21.59 -43.50
N LEU A 288 8.78 20.90 -42.49
CA LEU A 288 10.21 20.68 -42.37
C LEU A 288 10.61 19.33 -42.97
N SER A 289 11.78 19.29 -43.60
CA SER A 289 12.42 18.06 -44.07
C SER A 289 13.65 17.79 -43.22
N VAL A 290 13.68 16.68 -42.50
CA VAL A 290 14.75 16.38 -41.55
C VAL A 290 15.84 15.56 -42.24
N SER A 291 17.09 16.05 -42.25
CA SER A 291 18.25 15.34 -42.80
C SER A 291 19.00 14.51 -41.75
N ALA A 292 18.96 14.92 -40.48
CA ALA A 292 19.55 14.19 -39.38
C ALA A 292 18.73 14.34 -38.09
N LEU A 293 18.71 13.29 -37.28
CA LEU A 293 17.94 13.19 -36.05
C LEU A 293 18.80 12.51 -34.97
N ALA A 294 18.81 13.07 -33.77
CA ALA A 294 19.46 12.47 -32.60
C ALA A 294 18.58 12.67 -31.36
N ALA A 295 18.51 11.67 -30.48
CA ALA A 295 17.90 11.81 -29.16
C ALA A 295 19.01 11.88 -28.10
N ASP A 296 18.92 12.84 -27.19
CA ASP A 296 19.82 12.88 -26.03
C ASP A 296 19.27 12.04 -24.86
N ALA A 297 20.08 11.88 -23.80
CA ALA A 297 19.73 11.14 -22.59
C ALA A 297 18.47 11.67 -21.85
N SER A 298 17.86 12.78 -22.30
CA SER A 298 16.60 13.33 -21.77
C SER A 298 15.35 12.88 -22.49
N GLY A 299 15.50 12.25 -23.65
CA GLY A 299 14.40 12.11 -24.60
C GLY A 299 14.09 13.40 -25.36
N THR A 300 15.01 14.39 -25.37
CA THR A 300 14.91 15.55 -26.28
C THR A 300 15.47 15.15 -27.64
N LEU A 301 14.69 15.44 -28.67
CA LEU A 301 15.05 15.21 -30.06
C LEU A 301 15.69 16.46 -30.66
N TRP A 302 16.84 16.27 -31.28
CA TRP A 302 17.59 17.26 -32.04
C TRP A 302 17.43 16.98 -33.52
N LEU A 303 16.98 17.99 -34.27
CA LEU A 303 16.59 17.86 -35.66
C LEU A 303 17.36 18.84 -36.52
N LEU A 304 18.03 18.33 -37.55
CA LEU A 304 18.66 19.15 -38.58
C LEU A 304 17.74 19.24 -39.80
N GLU A 305 17.41 20.46 -40.21
CA GLU A 305 16.56 20.70 -41.37
C GLU A 305 17.36 20.78 -42.67
N ALA A 306 16.98 19.97 -43.66
CA ALA A 306 17.69 19.78 -44.91
C ALA A 306 17.70 21.00 -45.85
N ALA A 307 16.71 21.90 -45.78
CA ALA A 307 16.57 23.02 -46.72
C ALA A 307 17.12 24.35 -46.20
N SER A 308 17.22 24.51 -44.87
CA SER A 308 17.58 25.76 -44.22
C SER A 308 18.86 25.66 -43.38
N ASP A 309 19.40 24.45 -43.26
CA ASP A 309 20.54 24.11 -42.40
C ASP A 309 20.35 24.60 -40.95
N GLN A 310 19.10 24.59 -40.46
CA GLN A 310 18.75 25.02 -39.10
C GLN A 310 18.62 23.84 -38.16
N LEU A 311 19.01 24.06 -36.91
CA LEU A 311 18.86 23.13 -35.81
C LEU A 311 17.57 23.43 -35.03
N TYR A 312 16.80 22.38 -34.75
CA TYR A 312 15.60 22.43 -33.93
C TYR A 312 15.72 21.43 -32.78
N ARG A 313 15.02 21.71 -31.68
CA ARG A 313 14.84 20.77 -30.57
C ARG A 313 13.36 20.56 -30.28
N MET A 314 13.00 19.34 -29.88
CA MET A 314 11.64 18.97 -29.50
C MET A 314 11.70 18.00 -28.31
N ALA A 315 10.99 18.31 -27.22
CA ALA A 315 10.80 17.35 -26.15
C ALA A 315 9.80 16.27 -26.59
N ALA A 316 10.13 15.00 -26.37
CA ALA A 316 9.30 13.84 -26.76
C ALA A 316 7.87 13.87 -26.18
N THR A 317 7.65 14.54 -25.05
CA THR A 317 6.37 14.61 -24.33
C THR A 317 5.46 15.74 -24.82
N SER A 318 6.00 16.94 -25.04
CA SER A 318 5.19 18.12 -25.42
C SER A 318 4.95 18.25 -26.92
N GLY A 319 5.75 17.58 -27.76
CA GLY A 319 5.66 17.66 -29.23
C GLY A 319 5.92 19.06 -29.80
N ARG A 320 6.36 20.02 -28.97
CA ARG A 320 6.59 21.40 -29.39
C ARG A 320 7.99 21.57 -29.96
N LEU A 321 8.04 21.78 -31.27
CA LEU A 321 9.27 22.10 -31.98
C LEU A 321 9.72 23.54 -31.66
N ARG A 322 11.01 23.72 -31.35
CA ARG A 322 11.63 25.04 -31.16
C ARG A 322 12.89 25.15 -32.00
N ARG A 323 13.06 26.26 -32.72
CA ARG A 323 14.32 26.59 -33.39
C ARG A 323 15.36 26.92 -32.34
N VAL A 324 16.55 26.36 -32.49
CA VAL A 324 17.72 26.68 -31.66
C VAL A 324 18.41 27.91 -32.27
N PRO A 325 18.53 29.03 -31.54
CA PRO A 325 19.23 30.21 -32.05
C PRO A 325 20.69 29.87 -32.39
N ALA A 326 21.20 30.46 -33.48
CA ALA A 326 22.64 30.45 -33.71
C ALA A 326 23.29 31.40 -32.70
N ASP A 327 24.09 30.88 -31.78
CA ASP A 327 24.83 31.74 -30.85
C ASP A 327 25.78 32.67 -31.63
N ALA A 328 26.04 33.85 -31.06
CA ALA A 328 26.86 34.90 -31.65
C ALA A 328 28.33 34.46 -31.87
N GLY A 329 28.56 33.71 -32.95
CA GLY A 329 29.84 33.39 -33.57
C GLY A 329 29.64 33.33 -35.10
N PRO A 330 30.71 33.35 -35.92
CA PRO A 330 30.56 33.51 -37.37
C PRO A 330 29.75 32.35 -37.96
N ALA A 331 28.50 32.67 -38.30
CA ALA A 331 27.57 31.94 -39.16
C ALA A 331 27.66 30.40 -39.12
N ALA A 332 26.82 29.77 -38.29
CA ALA A 332 26.36 28.39 -38.49
C ALA A 332 25.48 28.30 -39.76
N THR A 333 26.07 28.60 -40.92
CA THR A 333 25.47 28.40 -42.23
C THR A 333 26.11 27.17 -42.86
N GLY A 334 25.31 26.23 -43.38
CA GLY A 334 25.82 25.00 -43.98
C GLY A 334 26.00 23.84 -42.99
N LEU A 335 25.11 23.69 -42.00
CA LEU A 335 25.02 22.48 -41.18
C LEU A 335 24.71 21.27 -42.07
N SER A 336 25.54 20.24 -42.01
CA SER A 336 25.48 19.06 -42.88
C SER A 336 25.40 17.74 -42.13
N GLY A 337 25.63 17.75 -40.81
CA GLY A 337 25.59 16.55 -39.98
C GLY A 337 25.36 16.85 -38.50
N LEU A 338 24.80 15.86 -37.80
CA LEU A 338 24.43 15.89 -36.40
C LEU A 338 24.79 14.54 -35.78
N ALA A 339 25.47 14.53 -34.64
CA ALA A 339 25.68 13.30 -33.87
C ALA A 339 25.76 13.59 -32.37
N LEU A 340 25.35 12.63 -31.55
CA LEU A 340 25.50 12.69 -30.11
C LEU A 340 26.72 11.86 -29.69
N ALA A 341 27.62 12.45 -28.92
CA ALA A 341 28.76 11.73 -28.35
C ALA A 341 28.34 10.93 -27.11
N PRO A 342 29.11 9.89 -26.72
CA PRO A 342 28.83 9.09 -25.51
C PRO A 342 28.77 9.91 -24.21
N ASP A 343 29.40 11.08 -24.17
CA ASP A 343 29.39 12.02 -23.05
C ASP A 343 28.14 12.95 -23.02
N GLY A 344 27.20 12.77 -23.95
CA GLY A 344 25.99 13.58 -24.07
C GLY A 344 26.18 14.91 -24.81
N ALA A 345 27.37 15.17 -25.37
CA ALA A 345 27.60 16.35 -26.19
C ALA A 345 27.01 16.20 -27.60
N LEU A 346 26.34 17.25 -28.06
CA LEU A 346 25.89 17.39 -29.44
C LEU A 346 27.03 17.91 -30.32
N TRP A 347 27.37 17.13 -31.35
CA TRP A 347 28.34 17.50 -32.39
C TRP A 347 27.62 17.87 -33.68
N LEU A 348 28.00 19.03 -34.23
CA LEU A 348 27.42 19.60 -35.44
C LEU A 348 28.50 19.78 -36.51
N ALA A 349 28.28 19.20 -37.68
CA ALA A 349 29.13 19.40 -38.85
C ALA A 349 28.66 20.59 -39.68
N GLN A 350 29.59 21.49 -40.02
CA GLN A 350 29.33 22.71 -40.79
C GLN A 350 30.41 22.92 -41.85
N GLY A 351 30.12 23.73 -42.88
CA GLY A 351 31.08 24.05 -43.94
C GLY A 351 32.39 24.70 -43.45
N SER A 352 32.42 25.21 -42.20
CA SER A 352 33.59 25.78 -41.54
C SER A 352 34.29 24.84 -40.53
N GLY A 353 33.81 23.61 -40.33
CA GLY A 353 34.39 22.66 -39.37
C GLY A 353 33.36 21.89 -38.55
N LEU A 354 33.73 21.52 -37.32
CA LEU A 354 32.84 20.90 -36.33
C LEU A 354 32.61 21.86 -35.16
N SER A 355 31.44 21.78 -34.54
CA SER A 355 31.17 22.41 -33.25
C SER A 355 30.61 21.39 -32.26
N ARG A 356 31.02 21.49 -30.99
CA ARG A 356 30.60 20.64 -29.88
C ARG A 356 29.82 21.49 -28.88
N ARG A 357 28.68 21.00 -28.39
CA ARG A 357 27.82 21.64 -27.38
C ARG A 357 27.33 20.59 -26.39
N LEU A 358 27.05 20.94 -25.15
CA LEU A 358 26.28 20.04 -24.28
C LEU A 358 24.81 20.07 -24.71
N ALA A 359 24.16 18.90 -24.81
CA ALA A 359 22.79 18.84 -25.30
C ALA A 359 21.79 19.52 -24.35
N ARG A 360 22.10 19.63 -23.05
CA ARG A 360 21.30 20.40 -22.10
C ARG A 360 22.15 21.53 -21.52
N ASP A 361 21.77 22.78 -21.80
CA ASP A 361 22.07 23.89 -20.89
C ASP A 361 20.88 23.97 -19.93
N PRO A 362 21.05 23.69 -18.63
CA PRO A 362 20.02 23.96 -17.64
C PRO A 362 19.67 25.45 -17.62
N GLY A 363 18.47 25.78 -17.16
CA GLY A 363 18.07 27.18 -17.06
C GLY A 363 18.91 27.90 -16.01
N ALA A 364 19.37 29.12 -16.31
CA ALA A 364 19.98 29.98 -15.30
C ALA A 364 18.94 30.52 -14.29
N ASP A 365 17.65 30.42 -14.64
CA ASP A 365 16.52 30.91 -13.86
C ASP A 365 15.25 30.06 -14.09
N CYS A 366 14.18 30.42 -13.40
CA CYS A 366 12.87 29.78 -13.55
C CYS A 366 12.27 29.80 -14.95
N ASP A 367 12.47 30.90 -15.70
CA ASP A 367 11.85 31.09 -17.02
C ASP A 367 12.54 30.21 -18.07
N THR A 368 13.80 29.88 -17.81
CA THR A 368 14.65 29.01 -18.63
C THR A 368 14.78 27.60 -18.07
N ALA A 369 14.17 27.30 -16.92
CA ALA A 369 14.30 26.03 -16.21
C ALA A 369 13.93 24.82 -17.09
N VAL A 370 14.72 23.75 -16.97
CA VAL A 370 14.48 22.51 -17.70
C VAL A 370 13.40 21.70 -16.98
N GLU A 371 12.36 21.33 -17.71
CA GLU A 371 11.25 20.53 -17.19
C GLU A 371 11.69 19.08 -16.95
N LEU A 372 11.40 18.57 -15.76
CA LEU A 372 11.62 17.20 -15.34
C LEU A 372 10.29 16.46 -15.28
N VAL A 373 10.31 15.20 -15.70
CA VAL A 373 9.17 14.28 -15.63
C VAL A 373 9.42 13.21 -14.57
N GLY A 374 8.36 12.82 -13.87
CA GLY A 374 8.25 11.73 -12.88
C GLY A 374 9.57 11.09 -12.44
N SER A 375 10.19 10.27 -13.28
CA SER A 375 11.56 9.79 -13.09
C SER A 375 12.51 10.41 -14.13
N SER A 376 13.43 11.27 -13.69
CA SER A 376 14.41 11.95 -14.54
C SER A 376 15.83 11.74 -14.02
N ARG A 377 16.75 11.37 -14.91
CA ARG A 377 18.18 11.44 -14.66
C ARG A 377 18.80 12.50 -15.58
N VAL A 378 19.55 13.43 -15.00
CA VAL A 378 20.13 14.57 -15.73
C VAL A 378 21.61 14.65 -15.41
N ALA A 379 22.45 14.54 -16.43
CA ALA A 379 23.86 14.90 -16.33
C ALA A 379 24.04 16.35 -16.78
N SER A 380 24.80 17.13 -16.02
CA SER A 380 25.18 18.51 -16.35
C SER A 380 26.55 18.84 -15.76
N ARG A 381 27.04 20.04 -16.04
CA ARG A 381 28.32 20.58 -15.59
C ARG A 381 28.13 21.99 -15.05
N LEU A 382 28.69 22.26 -13.88
CA LEU A 382 28.84 23.61 -13.35
C LEU A 382 30.18 24.18 -13.84
N ASP A 383 30.14 25.21 -14.66
CA ASP A 383 31.33 25.79 -15.28
C ASP A 383 32.04 26.81 -14.38
N SER A 384 31.32 27.39 -13.42
CA SER A 384 31.87 28.36 -12.48
C SER A 384 31.32 28.19 -11.05
N ALA A 385 32.01 28.74 -10.06
CA ALA A 385 31.53 28.73 -8.67
C ALA A 385 30.25 29.57 -8.45
N THR A 386 29.87 30.39 -9.44
CA THR A 386 28.64 31.20 -9.42
C THR A 386 27.52 30.62 -10.29
N ASP A 387 27.79 29.49 -10.93
CA ASP A 387 26.88 28.86 -11.88
C ASP A 387 25.68 28.23 -11.15
N LYS A 388 24.51 28.25 -11.79
CA LYS A 388 23.26 27.72 -11.24
C LYS A 388 22.48 27.02 -12.31
N ASP A 389 22.19 25.76 -12.04
CA ASP A 389 21.33 24.94 -12.87
C ASP A 389 19.95 24.83 -12.24
N VAL A 390 18.93 25.33 -12.94
CA VAL A 390 17.53 25.34 -12.49
C VAL A 390 16.70 24.34 -13.31
N PHE A 391 16.00 23.48 -12.58
CA PHE A 391 15.06 22.50 -13.10
C PHE A 391 13.66 22.78 -12.56
N ARG A 392 12.62 22.40 -13.31
CA ARG A 392 11.22 22.50 -12.91
C ARG A 392 10.58 21.11 -12.89
N LEU A 393 9.91 20.77 -11.80
CA LEU A 393 9.17 19.52 -11.61
C LEU A 393 7.71 19.84 -11.28
N THR A 394 6.76 19.37 -12.09
CA THR A 394 5.33 19.55 -11.80
C THR A 394 4.79 18.32 -11.08
N ILE A 395 4.09 18.55 -9.97
CA ILE A 395 3.46 17.52 -9.14
C ILE A 395 1.95 17.69 -9.20
N ASP A 396 1.26 16.68 -9.71
CA ASP A 396 -0.18 16.69 -9.98
C ASP A 396 -1.00 15.95 -8.91
N GLN A 397 -0.35 15.20 -8.01
CA GLN A 397 -1.02 14.42 -6.97
C GLN A 397 -0.62 14.87 -5.56
N ALA A 398 -1.62 14.97 -4.69
CA ALA A 398 -1.41 15.19 -3.27
C ALA A 398 -0.68 13.98 -2.65
N PHE A 399 0.26 14.26 -1.77
CA PHE A 399 1.14 13.34 -1.06
C PHE A 399 2.07 12.56 -1.98
N ALA A 400 2.26 13.05 -3.21
CA ALA A 400 3.32 12.55 -4.06
C ALA A 400 4.66 12.74 -3.34
N ARG A 401 5.55 11.81 -3.59
CA ARG A 401 6.89 11.83 -3.02
C ARG A 401 7.84 12.22 -4.11
N VAL A 402 8.77 13.13 -3.82
CA VAL A 402 9.86 13.45 -4.72
C VAL A 402 11.17 13.06 -4.07
N GLU A 403 11.83 12.06 -4.62
CA GLU A 403 13.22 11.77 -4.34
C GLU A 403 14.10 12.61 -5.25
N VAL A 404 15.11 13.28 -4.69
CA VAL A 404 16.08 14.07 -5.43
C VAL A 404 17.48 13.75 -4.93
N ALA A 405 18.36 13.24 -5.79
CA ALA A 405 19.74 12.92 -5.46
C ALA A 405 20.72 13.56 -6.42
N VAL A 406 21.92 13.92 -5.92
CA VAL A 406 23.03 14.35 -6.77
C VAL A 406 24.23 13.46 -6.48
N ASP A 407 24.82 12.89 -7.54
CA ASP A 407 26.06 12.12 -7.42
C ASP A 407 27.24 13.07 -7.13
N ASP A 408 27.52 13.32 -5.86
CA ASP A 408 28.61 14.19 -5.39
C ASP A 408 29.50 13.49 -4.34
N PRO A 409 30.47 12.66 -4.78
CA PRO A 409 31.35 11.92 -3.87
C PRO A 409 32.32 12.82 -3.07
N GLU A 410 32.50 14.09 -3.47
CA GLU A 410 33.44 15.02 -2.85
C GLU A 410 32.76 16.07 -1.94
N GLY A 411 31.44 16.18 -2.01
CA GLY A 411 30.67 17.07 -1.16
C GLY A 411 30.79 18.56 -1.45
N ALA A 412 30.94 18.86 -2.74
CA ALA A 412 31.18 20.17 -3.31
C ALA A 412 29.94 20.82 -3.96
N ILE A 413 28.77 20.17 -3.93
CA ILE A 413 27.54 20.62 -4.57
C ILE A 413 26.45 20.88 -3.53
N ASP A 414 25.76 22.01 -3.67
CA ASP A 414 24.55 22.33 -2.94
C ASP A 414 23.32 22.12 -3.85
N LEU A 415 22.29 21.47 -3.32
CA LEU A 415 21.00 21.28 -3.96
C LEU A 415 19.89 21.91 -3.10
N ALA A 416 18.99 22.65 -3.75
CA ALA A 416 17.84 23.30 -3.12
C ALA A 416 16.54 23.00 -3.89
N VAL A 417 15.42 22.89 -3.16
CA VAL A 417 14.09 22.71 -3.74
C VAL A 417 13.18 23.86 -3.34
N LEU A 418 12.46 24.45 -4.29
CA LEU A 418 11.68 25.68 -4.13
C LEU A 418 10.26 25.50 -4.70
N ARG A 419 9.24 26.05 -4.03
CA ARG A 419 7.83 26.02 -4.52
C ARG A 419 7.40 27.22 -5.36
N ALA A 420 8.24 28.26 -5.46
CA ALA A 420 7.90 29.47 -6.19
C ALA A 420 9.16 30.21 -6.66
N CYS A 421 9.10 30.77 -7.87
CA CYS A 421 10.21 31.51 -8.47
C CYS A 421 10.66 32.74 -7.70
N GLY A 422 9.77 33.35 -6.91
CA GLY A 422 10.15 34.47 -6.03
C GLY A 422 11.21 34.11 -4.99
N ALA A 423 11.32 32.82 -4.60
CA ALA A 423 12.28 32.36 -3.61
C ALA A 423 13.73 32.28 -4.15
N LEU A 424 13.91 32.21 -5.48
CA LEU A 424 15.23 32.18 -6.12
C LEU A 424 16.00 33.50 -5.92
N ALA A 425 15.31 34.64 -5.86
CA ALA A 425 15.92 35.96 -5.65
C ALA A 425 16.46 36.14 -4.21
N SER A 426 15.83 35.49 -3.23
CA SER A 426 16.29 35.44 -1.83
C SER A 426 17.40 34.40 -1.60
N ALA A 427 17.57 33.43 -2.50
CA ALA A 427 18.61 32.40 -2.45
C ALA A 427 19.97 32.85 -3.02
N ARG A 428 20.28 34.16 -2.97
CA ARG A 428 21.59 34.71 -3.41
C ARG A 428 22.77 34.26 -2.56
N HIS A 429 22.50 33.72 -1.36
CA HIS A 429 23.48 33.11 -0.47
C HIS A 429 22.90 31.79 0.06
N ILE A 430 23.09 30.70 -0.69
CA ILE A 430 22.88 29.34 -0.20
C ILE A 430 24.06 29.03 0.72
N ALA A 431 24.04 29.59 1.93
CA ALA A 431 25.00 29.28 2.98
C ALA A 431 24.46 28.08 3.79
N SER A 432 25.33 27.11 4.07
CA SER A 432 25.02 25.83 4.73
C SER A 432 24.06 25.97 5.93
N ALA A 433 22.77 25.72 5.71
CA ALA A 433 21.76 25.75 6.75
C ALA A 433 21.60 24.33 7.33
N ARG A 434 21.98 24.15 8.60
CA ARG A 434 22.03 22.83 9.27
C ARG A 434 20.74 22.38 9.98
N HIS A 435 19.60 23.05 9.79
CA HIS A 435 18.35 22.64 10.46
C HIS A 435 17.12 22.79 9.57
N ILE A 436 16.35 21.71 9.43
CA ILE A 436 14.93 21.75 9.05
C ILE A 436 14.14 21.64 10.35
N ALA A 437 13.59 22.76 10.80
CA ALA A 437 12.49 22.79 11.75
C ALA A 437 11.39 23.66 11.17
N SER A 438 10.22 23.06 10.94
CA SER A 438 8.94 23.67 10.58
C SER A 438 8.75 24.19 9.14
N ALA A 439 7.69 23.68 8.52
CA ALA A 439 7.23 23.83 7.13
C ALA A 439 6.75 25.25 6.73
N ARG A 440 7.40 26.34 7.15
CA ARG A 440 6.96 27.70 6.78
C ARG A 440 7.61 28.32 5.54
N HIS A 441 8.77 27.86 5.09
CA HIS A 441 9.33 28.23 3.78
C HIS A 441 10.32 27.14 3.35
N ILE A 442 10.03 26.35 2.31
CA ILE A 442 11.05 25.45 1.76
C ILE A 442 12.03 26.31 0.95
N ALA A 443 13.12 26.69 1.62
CA ALA A 443 14.40 27.06 1.06
C ALA A 443 15.47 26.47 2.01
N SER A 444 15.62 25.15 2.00
CA SER A 444 16.71 24.46 2.70
C SER A 444 17.80 24.11 1.70
N ALA A 445 18.95 24.76 1.84
CA ALA A 445 20.19 24.37 1.19
C ALA A 445 20.83 23.22 1.97
N ARG A 446 20.92 22.02 1.38
CA ARG A 446 21.62 20.88 2.00
C ARG A 446 22.69 20.35 1.06
N HIS A 447 23.79 19.90 1.65
CA HIS A 447 24.73 19.00 1.00
C HIS A 447 24.06 17.63 0.87
N ILE A 448 23.82 17.20 -0.36
CA ILE A 448 23.15 15.92 -0.65
C ILE A 448 24.21 15.04 -1.30
N GLY A 449 24.74 14.08 -0.53
CA GLY A 449 25.63 13.05 -1.08
C GLY A 449 24.85 12.05 -1.94
N THR A 450 25.46 10.90 -2.22
CA THR A 450 24.88 9.84 -3.05
C THR A 450 23.56 9.24 -2.55
N HIS A 451 23.12 9.54 -1.32
CA HIS A 451 21.94 8.95 -0.69
C HIS A 451 20.62 9.72 -0.90
N GLY A 452 20.63 10.84 -1.65
CA GLY A 452 19.41 11.57 -2.00
C GLY A 452 18.71 12.30 -0.85
N THR A 453 17.68 13.07 -1.19
CA THR A 453 16.74 13.72 -0.28
C THR A 453 15.32 13.37 -0.69
N LEU A 454 14.55 12.89 0.27
CA LEU A 454 13.13 12.60 0.10
C LEU A 454 12.32 13.84 0.46
N ILE A 455 11.35 14.19 -0.38
CA ILE A 455 10.46 15.34 -0.17
C ILE A 455 9.03 14.83 -0.23
N ASP A 456 8.35 14.86 0.91
CA ASP A 456 6.91 14.62 0.94
C ASP A 456 6.19 15.93 0.66
N VAL A 457 5.43 15.97 -0.44
CA VAL A 457 4.78 17.22 -0.86
C VAL A 457 3.45 17.49 -0.17
N GLY A 458 2.98 16.57 0.67
CA GLY A 458 1.70 16.68 1.37
C GLY A 458 0.58 17.03 0.40
N ARG A 459 -0.41 17.85 0.77
CA ARG A 459 -1.52 18.19 -0.15
C ARG A 459 -1.12 19.13 -1.30
N SER A 460 0.13 19.54 -1.35
CA SER A 460 0.57 20.66 -2.16
C SER A 460 1.01 20.24 -3.56
N THR A 461 0.05 20.23 -4.48
CA THR A 461 0.28 20.06 -5.93
C THR A 461 0.77 21.36 -6.57
N GLY A 462 1.51 21.27 -7.68
CA GLY A 462 1.98 22.43 -8.45
C GLY A 462 3.42 22.30 -8.92
N ASP A 463 4.03 23.43 -9.28
CA ASP A 463 5.42 23.46 -9.76
C ASP A 463 6.42 23.59 -8.61
N TYR A 464 7.43 22.73 -8.65
CA TYR A 464 8.61 22.73 -7.82
C TYR A 464 9.82 23.05 -8.68
N TYR A 465 10.82 23.71 -8.11
CA TYR A 465 12.07 24.07 -8.78
C TYR A 465 13.25 23.50 -8.03
N LEU A 466 14.11 22.74 -8.73
CA LEU A 466 15.35 22.21 -8.19
C LEU A 466 16.50 23.11 -8.65
N VAL A 467 17.36 23.52 -7.73
CA VAL A 467 18.50 24.40 -8.01
C VAL A 467 19.77 23.68 -7.58
N VAL A 468 20.67 23.43 -8.53
CA VAL A 468 21.99 22.84 -8.30
C VAL A 468 23.05 23.92 -8.49
N GLN A 469 23.99 24.02 -7.55
CA GLN A 469 25.09 24.98 -7.63
C GLN A 469 26.33 24.50 -6.88
N ALA A 470 27.48 25.09 -7.19
CA ALA A 470 28.73 24.79 -6.50
C ALA A 470 28.68 25.34 -5.07
N ARG A 471 29.21 24.57 -4.12
CA ARG A 471 29.34 25.00 -2.73
C ARG A 471 30.36 26.13 -2.62
N GLU A 472 30.05 27.12 -1.80
CA GLU A 472 30.94 28.25 -1.56
C GLU A 472 32.31 27.77 -1.02
N GLY A 473 33.37 28.06 -1.77
CA GLY A 473 34.75 27.65 -1.44
C GLY A 473 35.19 26.29 -1.99
N ALA A 474 34.32 25.56 -2.71
CA ALA A 474 34.71 24.33 -3.40
C ALA A 474 35.55 24.67 -4.65
N ALA A 475 36.85 24.32 -4.64
CA ALA A 475 37.74 24.37 -5.80
C ALA A 475 38.27 22.96 -6.12
N PRO A 476 38.43 22.56 -7.40
CA PRO A 476 38.21 23.35 -8.63
C PRO A 476 36.88 23.05 -9.36
N VAL A 477 36.34 24.08 -10.03
CA VAL A 477 35.39 24.00 -11.16
C VAL A 477 36.19 24.02 -12.47
N PRO A 478 35.71 23.47 -13.61
CA PRO A 478 34.36 22.92 -13.86
C PRO A 478 34.11 21.58 -13.17
N ARG A 479 32.85 21.29 -12.84
CA ARG A 479 32.45 20.08 -12.10
C ARG A 479 31.23 19.43 -12.72
N ASP A 480 31.38 18.17 -13.11
CA ASP A 480 30.29 17.34 -13.63
C ASP A 480 29.44 16.80 -12.48
N TYR A 481 28.12 16.71 -12.67
CA TYR A 481 27.21 16.11 -11.71
C TYR A 481 26.09 15.35 -12.41
N ARG A 482 25.46 14.42 -11.68
CA ARG A 482 24.23 13.74 -12.10
C ARG A 482 23.14 13.99 -11.08
N LEU A 483 22.05 14.60 -11.51
CA LEU A 483 20.82 14.78 -10.76
C LEU A 483 19.88 13.61 -11.08
N HIS A 484 19.43 12.92 -10.03
CA HIS A 484 18.38 11.91 -10.09
C HIS A 484 17.14 12.47 -9.43
N VAL A 485 15.99 12.35 -10.10
CA VAL A 485 14.69 12.76 -9.58
C VAL A 485 13.71 11.62 -9.81
N ALA A 486 12.99 11.21 -8.78
CA ALA A 486 11.90 10.23 -8.88
C ALA A 486 10.67 10.76 -8.15
N VAL A 487 9.51 10.69 -8.81
CA VAL A 487 8.21 11.07 -8.24
C VAL A 487 7.38 9.82 -8.08
N THR A 488 7.13 9.43 -6.84
CA THR A 488 6.17 8.37 -6.52
C THR A 488 4.77 8.99 -6.43
N PRO A 489 3.77 8.46 -7.15
CA PRO A 489 2.38 8.90 -7.06
C PRO A 489 1.89 8.97 -5.61
N GLY A 490 1.06 9.97 -5.30
CA GLY A 490 0.56 10.23 -3.96
C GLY A 490 -0.76 9.51 -3.64
N LEU A 491 -1.56 10.10 -2.73
CA LEU A 491 -2.90 9.57 -2.44
C LEU A 491 -3.76 9.68 -3.71
N GLY A 492 -4.49 8.62 -4.03
CA GLY A 492 -5.35 8.57 -5.21
C GLY A 492 -6.37 7.44 -5.13
N THR A 493 -7.29 7.42 -6.10
CA THR A 493 -8.39 6.44 -6.13
C THR A 493 -7.90 5.00 -6.23
N GLY A 494 -6.68 4.81 -6.73
CA GLY A 494 -5.98 3.54 -6.81
C GLY A 494 -5.27 3.09 -5.52
N VAL A 495 -5.42 3.75 -4.37
CA VAL A 495 -4.79 3.29 -3.12
C VAL A 495 -5.65 2.22 -2.44
N ARG A 496 -5.04 1.11 -1.99
CA ARG A 496 -5.72 0.06 -1.18
C ARG A 496 -5.23 0.00 0.25
N THR A 497 -4.02 0.45 0.51
CA THR A 497 -3.39 0.39 1.83
C THR A 497 -2.90 1.77 2.23
N LEU A 498 -3.29 2.24 3.40
CA LEU A 498 -2.75 3.45 4.01
C LEU A 498 -1.79 3.07 5.14
N VAL A 499 -0.52 3.44 5.02
CA VAL A 499 0.51 3.26 6.04
C VAL A 499 0.69 4.57 6.80
N LEU A 500 0.43 4.57 8.09
CA LEU A 500 0.53 5.74 8.97
C LEU A 500 1.71 5.59 9.93
N THR A 501 2.52 6.64 10.05
CA THR A 501 3.58 6.72 11.05
C THR A 501 3.84 8.17 11.48
N LYS A 502 4.69 8.36 12.48
CA LYS A 502 5.27 9.64 12.88
C LYS A 502 6.78 9.46 13.00
N GLN A 503 7.50 9.63 11.89
CA GLN A 503 8.94 9.37 11.81
C GLN A 503 9.70 10.18 12.85
N SER A 504 9.40 11.48 12.96
CA SER A 504 10.00 12.36 13.97
C SER A 504 9.88 11.81 15.40
N ARG A 505 8.78 11.13 15.72
CA ARG A 505 8.57 10.51 17.02
C ARG A 505 9.41 9.24 17.21
N LEU A 506 9.57 8.42 16.18
CA LEU A 506 10.42 7.22 16.22
C LEU A 506 11.89 7.60 16.45
N GLU A 507 12.37 8.61 15.72
CA GLU A 507 13.72 9.19 15.88
C GLU A 507 13.96 9.62 17.34
N ASP A 508 13.03 10.38 17.92
CA ASP A 508 13.08 10.83 19.32
C ASP A 508 13.03 9.67 20.33
N LEU A 509 12.17 8.68 20.12
CA LEU A 509 11.97 7.56 21.06
C LEU A 509 13.21 6.67 21.16
N TYR A 510 13.92 6.47 20.06
CA TYR A 510 15.08 5.57 20.00
C TYR A 510 16.43 6.29 19.96
N GLY A 511 16.43 7.62 19.90
CA GLY A 511 17.66 8.41 19.80
C GLY A 511 18.38 8.21 18.46
N LEU A 512 17.62 7.95 17.40
CA LEU A 512 18.13 7.73 16.05
C LEU A 512 18.05 9.04 15.27
N GLY A 513 19.13 9.41 14.59
CA GLY A 513 19.12 10.57 13.68
C GLY A 513 18.40 10.26 12.37
N SER A 514 17.97 11.28 11.64
CA SER A 514 17.31 11.09 10.33
C SER A 514 18.21 10.44 9.26
N ASP A 515 19.53 10.49 9.45
CA ASP A 515 20.54 9.84 8.61
C ASP A 515 21.04 8.50 9.20
N ASP A 516 20.41 8.00 10.28
CA ASP A 516 20.76 6.72 10.91
C ASP A 516 20.44 5.55 9.96
N PRO A 517 21.34 4.56 9.78
CA PRO A 517 21.10 3.42 8.89
C PRO A 517 19.81 2.64 9.20
N GLU A 518 19.40 2.57 10.47
CA GLU A 518 18.17 1.87 10.86
C GLU A 518 16.91 2.60 10.36
N ILE A 519 16.90 3.95 10.49
CA ILE A 519 15.82 4.80 9.97
C ILE A 519 15.79 4.76 8.44
N LEU A 520 16.95 4.81 7.79
CA LEU A 520 17.04 4.75 6.33
C LEU A 520 16.54 3.40 5.79
N ALA A 521 16.96 2.29 6.40
CA ALA A 521 16.52 0.95 6.01
C ALA A 521 15.01 0.78 6.21
N TRP A 522 14.47 1.19 7.37
CA TRP A 522 13.03 1.16 7.62
C TRP A 522 12.23 1.98 6.61
N ARG A 523 12.76 3.15 6.22
CA ARG A 523 12.12 3.99 5.20
C ARG A 523 12.06 3.32 3.84
N GLU A 524 13.16 2.71 3.42
CA GLU A 524 13.27 1.92 2.20
C GLU A 524 12.30 0.73 2.21
N ARG A 525 12.17 0.00 3.34
CA ARG A 525 11.26 -1.15 3.42
C ARG A 525 9.80 -0.74 3.30
N LEU A 526 9.38 0.33 3.99
CA LEU A 526 8.00 0.80 3.84
C LEU A 526 7.72 1.32 2.43
N LEU A 527 8.71 1.90 1.75
CA LEU A 527 8.63 2.26 0.33
C LEU A 527 8.41 1.03 -0.55
N ASP A 528 9.25 0.02 -0.41
CA ASP A 528 9.14 -1.24 -1.15
C ASP A 528 7.77 -1.88 -0.93
N LEU A 529 7.27 -1.85 0.32
CA LEU A 529 5.93 -2.31 0.66
C LEU A 529 4.84 -1.53 -0.08
N ALA A 530 4.93 -0.21 -0.13
CA ALA A 530 3.92 0.63 -0.79
C ALA A 530 3.90 0.42 -2.31
N GLU A 531 5.06 0.18 -2.92
CA GLU A 531 5.21 -0.07 -4.36
C GLU A 531 4.75 -1.47 -4.78
N GLN A 532 4.61 -2.42 -3.85
CA GLN A 532 4.10 -3.76 -4.17
C GLN A 532 2.72 -3.68 -4.86
N PRO A 533 2.55 -4.28 -6.05
CA PRO A 533 1.29 -4.25 -6.79
C PRO A 533 0.08 -4.82 -6.01
N ALA A 534 0.32 -5.77 -5.11
CA ALA A 534 -0.72 -6.35 -4.26
C ALA A 534 -1.14 -5.41 -3.11
N VAL A 535 -0.25 -4.51 -2.69
CA VAL A 535 -0.45 -3.58 -1.56
C VAL A 535 -1.07 -2.27 -2.05
N ARG A 536 -0.60 -1.72 -3.18
CA ARG A 536 -1.03 -0.41 -3.71
C ARG A 536 -1.08 0.62 -2.57
N GLY A 537 0.08 0.80 -1.93
CA GLY A 537 0.18 1.51 -0.67
C GLY A 537 0.42 3.00 -0.83
N ALA A 538 -0.05 3.77 0.15
CA ALA A 538 0.34 5.16 0.36
C ALA A 538 0.84 5.34 1.79
N ILE A 539 1.93 6.08 1.97
CA ILE A 539 2.59 6.26 3.27
C ILE A 539 2.45 7.72 3.72
N VAL A 540 2.12 7.91 4.99
CA VAL A 540 2.10 9.20 5.67
C VAL A 540 3.14 9.17 6.78
N TRP A 541 4.29 9.81 6.56
CA TRP A 541 5.44 9.83 7.49
C TRP A 541 5.24 10.73 8.70
N ASP A 542 4.62 11.89 8.49
CA ASP A 542 4.30 12.86 9.52
C ASP A 542 3.03 13.62 9.11
N TYR A 543 2.14 13.87 10.08
CA TYR A 543 0.82 14.50 9.84
C TYR A 543 0.87 16.02 9.53
N ALA A 544 2.03 16.55 9.13
CA ALA A 544 2.29 17.98 9.06
C ALA A 544 2.16 18.53 7.62
N ASP A 545 0.94 18.68 7.11
CA ASP A 545 0.69 19.67 6.04
C ASP A 545 -0.63 20.41 6.25
N ARG A 546 -0.61 21.75 6.27
CA ARG A 546 -1.62 22.60 6.95
C ARG A 546 -2.87 22.94 6.12
N ASP A 547 -3.18 22.21 5.07
CA ASP A 547 -4.40 22.47 4.29
C ASP A 547 -5.64 21.73 4.85
N ALA A 548 -6.35 22.50 5.69
CA ALA A 548 -7.71 22.41 6.22
C ALA A 548 -8.18 21.18 7.02
N THR A 549 -7.62 19.97 6.84
CA THR A 549 -8.05 18.75 7.58
C THR A 549 -6.97 18.12 8.46
N THR A 550 -5.70 18.41 8.19
CA THR A 550 -4.55 17.98 9.00
C THR A 550 -4.24 18.83 10.26
N PRO A 551 -4.69 20.10 10.42
CA PRO A 551 -4.43 20.85 11.65
C PRO A 551 -5.02 20.20 12.91
N ALA A 552 -6.20 19.59 12.82
CA ALA A 552 -6.84 18.94 13.97
C ALA A 552 -6.07 17.72 14.48
N VAL A 553 -5.50 16.93 13.57
CA VAL A 553 -4.63 15.79 13.89
C VAL A 553 -3.36 16.27 14.56
N GLU A 554 -2.67 17.25 13.97
CA GLU A 554 -1.43 17.78 14.52
C GLU A 554 -1.65 18.47 15.88
N ASP A 555 -2.71 19.26 16.04
CA ASP A 555 -3.07 19.89 17.33
C ASP A 555 -3.42 18.85 18.40
N ALA A 556 -4.07 17.73 18.02
CA ALA A 556 -4.29 16.62 18.92
C ALA A 556 -2.97 15.90 19.27
N TYR A 557 -2.07 15.73 18.30
CA TYR A 557 -0.76 15.12 18.48
C TYR A 557 0.12 15.93 19.44
N GLN A 558 0.19 17.26 19.26
CA GLN A 558 0.96 18.13 20.13
C GLN A 558 0.42 18.10 21.57
N ARG A 559 -0.90 18.16 21.78
CA ARG A 559 -1.50 18.01 23.12
C ARG A 559 -1.19 16.65 23.76
N TRP A 560 -1.13 15.61 22.95
CA TRP A 560 -0.78 14.26 23.42
C TRP A 560 0.72 14.14 23.77
N LEU A 561 1.61 14.76 22.99
CA LEU A 561 3.04 14.84 23.32
C LEU A 561 3.30 15.64 24.61
N GLU A 562 2.56 16.74 24.81
CA GLU A 562 2.61 17.53 26.05
C GLU A 562 2.13 16.70 27.25
N GLN A 563 1.05 15.95 27.08
CA GLN A 563 0.50 15.08 28.11
C GLN A 563 -0.24 13.89 27.51
N ALA A 564 0.35 12.69 27.62
CA ALA A 564 -0.20 11.43 27.10
C ALA A 564 -1.34 10.85 27.98
N SER A 565 -2.24 11.71 28.44
CA SER A 565 -3.40 11.34 29.27
C SER A 565 -4.44 10.55 28.47
N ILE A 566 -5.35 9.86 29.16
CA ILE A 566 -6.47 9.14 28.52
C ILE A 566 -7.28 10.06 27.58
N PRO A 567 -7.71 11.28 27.97
CA PRO A 567 -8.45 12.18 27.07
C PRO A 567 -7.67 12.58 25.82
N ASN A 568 -6.38 12.92 25.96
CA ASN A 568 -5.56 13.38 24.83
C ASN A 568 -5.23 12.23 23.87
N SER A 569 -4.98 11.04 24.40
CA SER A 569 -4.73 9.84 23.58
C SER A 569 -5.96 9.50 22.74
N ASN A 570 -7.15 9.48 23.35
CA ASN A 570 -8.39 9.23 22.62
C ASN A 570 -8.77 10.38 21.68
N ALA A 571 -8.39 11.62 22.00
CA ALA A 571 -8.59 12.75 21.09
C ALA A 571 -7.74 12.63 19.83
N LEU A 572 -6.48 12.19 19.96
CA LEU A 572 -5.62 11.90 18.81
C LEU A 572 -6.13 10.70 18.01
N ALA A 573 -6.50 9.60 18.67
CA ALA A 573 -7.04 8.42 18.00
C ALA A 573 -8.31 8.74 17.19
N ARG A 574 -9.23 9.54 17.76
CA ARG A 574 -10.42 10.06 17.04
C ARG A 574 -10.06 10.96 15.87
N ALA A 575 -9.16 11.92 16.06
CA ALA A 575 -8.77 12.83 14.98
C ALA A 575 -8.18 12.07 13.79
N LEU A 576 -7.37 11.04 14.05
CA LEU A 576 -6.82 10.15 13.00
C LEU A 576 -7.92 9.28 12.37
N GLY A 577 -8.81 8.68 13.16
CA GLY A 577 -9.93 7.88 12.64
C GLY A 577 -10.87 8.68 11.73
N ASP A 578 -11.27 9.88 12.16
CA ASP A 578 -12.11 10.80 11.36
C ASP A 578 -11.42 11.23 10.06
N TRP A 579 -10.09 11.41 10.12
CA TRP A 579 -9.29 11.73 8.95
C TRP A 579 -9.21 10.57 7.95
N ILE A 580 -8.99 9.33 8.42
CA ILE A 580 -9.02 8.13 7.57
C ILE A 580 -10.40 7.96 6.92
N ALA A 581 -11.48 8.16 7.69
CA ALA A 581 -12.84 8.10 7.16
C ALA A 581 -13.07 9.16 6.06
N THR A 582 -12.53 10.37 6.23
CA THR A 582 -12.60 11.44 5.21
C THR A 582 -11.83 11.06 3.95
N LEU A 583 -10.63 10.49 4.09
CA LEU A 583 -9.83 10.01 2.95
C LEU A 583 -10.60 8.92 2.18
N ARG A 584 -11.16 7.95 2.88
CA ARG A 584 -11.92 6.84 2.27
C ARG A 584 -13.17 7.34 1.53
N ALA A 585 -13.88 8.33 2.08
CA ALA A 585 -15.08 8.87 1.45
C ALA A 585 -14.81 9.72 0.20
N GLY A 586 -13.57 10.19 0.01
CA GLY A 586 -13.20 11.10 -1.08
C GLY A 586 -12.02 10.61 -1.93
N GLU A 587 -10.81 10.76 -1.40
CA GLU A 587 -9.55 10.59 -2.15
C GLU A 587 -9.19 9.12 -2.38
N MET A 588 -9.62 8.20 -1.50
CA MET A 588 -9.30 6.77 -1.51
C MET A 588 -10.54 5.86 -1.35
N PRO A 589 -11.51 5.90 -2.29
CA PRO A 589 -12.69 5.04 -2.22
C PRO A 589 -12.38 3.53 -2.25
N GLU A 590 -11.19 3.12 -2.73
CA GLU A 590 -10.75 1.73 -2.77
C GLU A 590 -9.92 1.28 -1.54
N LEU A 591 -9.80 2.13 -0.51
CA LEU A 591 -9.06 1.80 0.71
C LEU A 591 -9.67 0.56 1.39
N ARG A 592 -8.82 -0.41 1.72
CA ARG A 592 -9.18 -1.68 2.40
C ARG A 592 -8.37 -1.92 3.68
N TYR A 593 -7.13 -1.46 3.70
CA TYR A 593 -6.17 -1.76 4.75
C TYR A 593 -5.59 -0.49 5.37
N VAL A 594 -5.40 -0.51 6.68
CA VAL A 594 -4.63 0.51 7.43
C VAL A 594 -3.49 -0.18 8.15
N VAL A 595 -2.26 0.31 7.94
CA VAL A 595 -1.06 -0.14 8.65
C VAL A 595 -0.57 0.95 9.57
N LEU A 596 -0.51 0.68 10.87
CA LEU A 596 0.04 1.57 11.87
C LEU A 596 1.51 1.20 12.08
N ALA A 597 2.44 1.98 11.53
CA ALA A 597 3.87 1.74 11.72
C ALA A 597 4.38 2.51 12.95
N GLY A 598 4.39 1.81 14.09
CA GLY A 598 4.77 2.30 15.41
C GLY A 598 3.86 1.76 16.52
N ASP A 599 4.38 1.71 17.74
CA ASP A 599 3.66 1.28 18.96
C ASP A 599 2.71 2.37 19.53
N ASP A 600 2.13 2.15 20.73
CA ASP A 600 1.25 3.10 21.44
C ASP A 600 1.91 4.47 21.72
N ARG A 601 3.24 4.56 21.71
CA ARG A 601 4.01 5.80 21.94
C ARG A 601 4.24 6.60 20.66
N VAL A 602 3.94 6.02 19.50
CA VAL A 602 3.96 6.67 18.17
C VAL A 602 2.53 6.97 17.70
N ILE A 603 1.65 5.97 17.75
CA ILE A 603 0.23 6.05 17.39
C ILE A 603 -0.59 5.37 18.50
N PRO A 604 -1.35 6.13 19.32
CA PRO A 604 -1.96 5.57 20.52
C PRO A 604 -3.13 4.63 20.22
N PHE A 605 -3.27 3.54 20.96
CA PHE A 605 -4.52 2.80 21.01
C PHE A 605 -5.66 3.68 21.54
N GLU A 606 -6.88 3.44 21.06
CA GLU A 606 -8.07 3.96 21.74
C GLU A 606 -8.21 3.28 23.11
N ARG A 607 -8.29 4.11 24.16
CA ARG A 607 -8.44 3.68 25.55
C ARG A 607 -9.92 3.66 25.92
N LEU A 608 -10.58 2.54 25.66
CA LEU A 608 -12.00 2.32 25.89
C LEU A 608 -12.26 1.92 27.34
N ARG A 609 -13.25 2.56 27.99
CA ARG A 609 -13.76 2.05 29.27
C ARG A 609 -15.03 1.28 29.00
N ILE A 610 -14.97 -0.01 29.29
CA ILE A 610 -16.11 -0.90 29.23
C ILE A 610 -16.65 -0.97 30.66
N SER A 611 -17.78 -0.30 30.88
CA SER A 611 -18.40 -0.24 32.19
C SER A 611 -19.03 -1.58 32.53
N GLU A 612 -18.83 -2.02 33.76
CA GLU A 612 -19.35 -3.28 34.27
C GLU A 612 -20.49 -3.05 35.27
N PRO A 613 -21.58 -3.83 35.19
CA PRO A 613 -22.57 -3.89 36.26
C PRO A 613 -21.97 -4.59 37.50
N ALA A 614 -22.53 -4.36 38.69
CA ALA A 614 -21.98 -4.91 39.94
C ALA A 614 -21.92 -6.45 39.92
N GLU A 615 -22.91 -7.06 39.28
CA GLU A 615 -23.08 -8.50 39.13
C GLU A 615 -22.03 -9.12 38.19
N ALA A 616 -21.35 -8.33 37.35
CA ALA A 616 -20.32 -8.81 36.43
C ALA A 616 -19.15 -9.48 37.16
N GLN A 617 -18.78 -8.94 38.33
CA GLN A 617 -17.68 -9.49 39.14
C GLN A 617 -18.02 -10.90 39.64
N GLU A 618 -19.28 -11.13 40.03
CA GLU A 618 -19.77 -12.45 40.44
C GLU A 618 -19.86 -13.44 39.27
N ARG A 619 -19.76 -12.94 38.02
CA ARG A 619 -19.76 -13.71 36.78
C ARG A 619 -18.37 -13.92 36.18
N GLY A 620 -17.31 -13.47 36.86
CA GLY A 620 -15.92 -13.68 36.45
C GLY A 620 -15.24 -12.47 35.81
N TRP A 621 -15.85 -11.28 35.86
CA TRP A 621 -15.23 -10.06 35.33
C TRP A 621 -13.96 -9.66 36.07
N VAL A 622 -12.89 -9.39 35.32
CA VAL A 622 -11.62 -8.89 35.85
C VAL A 622 -11.27 -7.54 35.23
N ARG A 623 -10.96 -6.58 36.12
CA ARG A 623 -10.52 -5.24 35.76
C ARG A 623 -9.06 -5.23 35.30
N GLU A 624 -8.73 -4.40 34.31
CA GLU A 624 -7.37 -4.21 33.82
C GLU A 624 -6.41 -3.68 34.90
N ARG A 625 -6.94 -2.97 35.90
CA ARG A 625 -6.15 -2.51 37.04
C ARG A 625 -5.46 -3.66 37.79
N ALA A 626 -6.09 -4.84 37.86
CA ALA A 626 -5.49 -6.00 38.50
C ALA A 626 -4.15 -6.36 37.86
N TYR A 627 -4.08 -6.30 36.52
CA TYR A 627 -2.85 -6.56 35.79
C TYR A 627 -1.76 -5.53 36.09
N ALA A 628 -2.13 -4.24 36.15
CA ALA A 628 -1.18 -3.17 36.44
C ALA A 628 -0.59 -3.27 37.87
N ASP A 629 -1.40 -3.72 38.83
CA ASP A 629 -0.99 -3.92 40.22
C ASP A 629 -0.09 -5.16 40.37
N GLU A 630 -0.37 -6.24 39.63
CA GLU A 630 0.37 -7.51 39.69
C GLU A 630 1.70 -7.50 38.92
N ASN A 631 1.84 -6.68 37.88
CA ASN A 631 2.95 -6.77 36.91
C ASN A 631 3.87 -5.56 36.89
N SER A 632 3.91 -4.75 37.96
CA SER A 632 4.97 -3.78 38.22
C SER A 632 5.32 -2.82 37.05
N LEU A 633 4.33 -2.42 36.24
CA LEU A 633 4.52 -1.43 35.17
C LEU A 633 5.13 -0.14 35.73
N ALA A 634 5.97 0.55 34.96
CA ALA A 634 6.66 1.74 35.41
C ALA A 634 5.67 2.84 35.85
N PRO A 635 5.89 3.49 37.00
CA PRO A 635 5.08 4.64 37.41
C PRO A 635 5.13 5.77 36.36
N GLY A 636 3.96 6.31 36.00
CA GLY A 636 3.86 7.46 35.09
C GLY A 636 3.85 7.14 33.59
N SER A 637 3.90 5.86 33.18
CA SER A 637 3.66 5.51 31.78
C SER A 637 2.19 5.69 31.39
N ALA A 638 1.92 6.14 30.16
CA ALA A 638 0.57 6.32 29.63
C ALA A 638 -0.21 5.00 29.58
N LEU A 639 0.51 3.89 29.39
CA LEU A 639 -0.03 2.54 29.44
C LEU A 639 -0.50 2.18 30.85
N ARG A 640 0.33 2.42 31.87
CA ARG A 640 -0.05 2.17 33.27
C ARG A 640 -1.23 3.04 33.68
N GLU A 641 -1.28 4.31 33.24
CA GLU A 641 -2.43 5.19 33.47
C GLU A 641 -3.72 4.59 32.89
N ALA A 642 -3.68 4.07 31.66
CA ALA A 642 -4.82 3.43 31.02
C ALA A 642 -5.31 2.21 31.82
N LEU A 643 -4.43 1.26 32.14
CA LEU A 643 -4.81 0.03 32.85
C LEU A 643 -5.31 0.32 34.28
N ASN A 644 -4.67 1.25 35.01
CA ASN A 644 -5.13 1.68 36.34
C ASN A 644 -6.55 2.27 36.34
N ASN A 645 -6.97 2.82 35.20
CA ASN A 645 -8.31 3.39 34.99
C ASN A 645 -9.23 2.45 34.20
N ASP A 646 -8.91 1.15 34.19
CA ASP A 646 -9.71 0.08 33.62
C ASP A 646 -10.04 0.29 32.14
N ARG A 647 -9.01 0.66 31.36
CA ARG A 647 -9.12 0.90 29.92
C ARG A 647 -8.67 -0.32 29.13
N SER A 648 -9.54 -0.80 28.26
CA SER A 648 -9.20 -1.73 27.17
C SER A 648 -8.56 -0.94 26.02
N LEU A 649 -7.58 -1.54 25.34
CA LEU A 649 -6.85 -0.91 24.25
C LEU A 649 -7.31 -1.48 22.91
N SER A 650 -7.68 -0.62 21.97
CA SER A 650 -8.23 -1.02 20.67
C SER A 650 -7.65 -0.19 19.52
N ASP A 651 -7.46 -0.85 18.38
CA ASP A 651 -7.12 -0.22 17.10
C ASP A 651 -8.34 -0.08 16.16
N ASP A 652 -9.53 -0.54 16.58
CA ASP A 652 -10.73 -0.58 15.73
C ASP A 652 -11.16 0.82 15.27
N ILE A 653 -10.78 1.88 16.00
CA ILE A 653 -11.00 3.27 15.60
C ILE A 653 -10.37 3.65 14.26
N TYR A 654 -9.24 3.05 13.91
CA TYR A 654 -8.54 3.29 12.66
C TYR A 654 -9.17 2.54 11.49
N GLY A 655 -9.97 1.51 11.78
CA GLY A 655 -10.71 0.73 10.80
C GLY A 655 -11.98 1.42 10.29
N GLY A 656 -12.33 2.59 10.83
CA GLY A 656 -13.56 3.30 10.53
C GLY A 656 -14.81 2.53 11.02
N GLY A 657 -15.92 2.68 10.30
CA GLY A 657 -17.16 1.97 10.54
C GLY A 657 -18.13 2.66 11.49
N VAL A 658 -19.12 1.90 11.99
CA VAL A 658 -20.28 2.44 12.72
C VAL A 658 -20.11 2.19 14.22
N ASP A 659 -20.48 3.19 15.01
CA ASP A 659 -20.59 3.06 16.47
C ASP A 659 -21.77 2.14 16.81
N TYR A 660 -21.46 1.00 17.43
CA TYR A 660 -22.46 0.10 17.96
C TYR A 660 -22.67 0.40 19.45
N THR A 661 -23.83 1.00 19.78
CA THR A 661 -24.24 1.22 21.17
C THR A 661 -24.91 -0.05 21.69
N TRP A 662 -24.20 -0.81 22.52
CA TRP A 662 -24.72 -2.06 23.08
C TRP A 662 -25.47 -1.85 24.40
N ASP A 663 -25.11 -0.82 25.17
CA ASP A 663 -25.81 -0.44 26.39
C ASP A 663 -26.26 1.03 26.33
N PRO A 664 -27.54 1.29 26.00
CA PRO A 664 -28.08 2.63 25.95
C PRO A 664 -28.13 3.32 27.33
N GLY A 665 -28.26 2.55 28.41
CA GLY A 665 -28.34 3.07 29.78
C GLY A 665 -27.00 3.67 30.25
N PHE A 666 -25.91 2.99 29.91
CA PHE A 666 -24.54 3.45 30.18
C PHE A 666 -23.87 4.15 28.99
N ARG A 667 -24.59 4.29 27.86
CA ARG A 667 -24.11 4.84 26.59
C ARG A 667 -22.76 4.22 26.16
N GLN A 668 -22.64 2.91 26.32
CA GLN A 668 -21.41 2.17 25.98
C GLN A 668 -21.39 1.87 24.49
N THR A 669 -20.31 2.25 23.83
CA THR A 669 -20.11 2.03 22.40
C THR A 669 -18.83 1.25 22.14
N ILE A 670 -18.88 0.37 21.14
CA ILE A 670 -17.71 -0.21 20.49
C ILE A 670 -17.75 0.19 19.02
N ARG A 671 -16.58 0.27 18.37
CA ARG A 671 -16.50 0.52 16.93
C ARG A 671 -16.39 -0.81 16.20
N LEU A 672 -17.25 -1.01 15.21
CA LEU A 672 -17.11 -2.14 14.31
C LEU A 672 -16.30 -1.69 13.08
N PRO A 673 -15.08 -2.21 12.89
CA PRO A 673 -14.25 -1.78 11.76
C PRO A 673 -14.88 -2.18 10.42
N GLU A 674 -14.57 -1.41 9.38
CA GLU A 674 -14.88 -1.71 7.97
C GLU A 674 -13.62 -1.85 7.09
N LEU A 675 -12.48 -1.40 7.62
CA LEU A 675 -11.14 -1.61 7.07
C LEU A 675 -10.37 -2.55 8.00
N ALA A 676 -9.54 -3.41 7.42
CA ALA A 676 -8.65 -4.26 8.20
C ALA A 676 -7.44 -3.44 8.68
N VAL A 677 -7.19 -3.47 9.99
CA VAL A 677 -6.11 -2.72 10.64
C VAL A 677 -5.04 -3.69 11.13
N GLY A 678 -3.77 -3.37 10.86
CA GLY A 678 -2.63 -4.06 11.45
C GLY A 678 -1.55 -3.09 11.92
N ARG A 679 -0.77 -3.49 12.92
CA ARG A 679 0.25 -2.64 13.54
C ARG A 679 1.64 -3.25 13.44
N LEU A 680 2.63 -2.46 13.04
CA LEU A 680 4.05 -2.83 13.09
C LEU A 680 4.66 -2.23 14.36
N VAL A 681 5.33 -3.05 15.16
CA VAL A 681 5.99 -2.68 16.43
C VAL A 681 7.36 -3.36 16.53
N GLU A 682 8.29 -2.95 17.39
CA GLU A 682 8.31 -1.70 18.16
C GLU A 682 9.40 -0.76 17.60
N ARG A 683 10.63 -1.27 17.34
CA ARG A 683 11.71 -0.50 16.70
C ARG A 683 11.66 -0.52 15.18
N PRO A 684 12.27 0.48 14.49
CA PRO A 684 12.40 0.49 13.04
C PRO A 684 12.99 -0.81 12.44
N ALA A 685 13.99 -1.42 13.09
CA ALA A 685 14.54 -2.72 12.66
C ALA A 685 13.49 -3.86 12.70
N ASP A 686 12.69 -3.97 13.76
CA ASP A 686 11.68 -5.03 13.90
C ASP A 686 10.53 -4.85 12.90
N MET A 687 10.10 -3.60 12.72
CA MET A 687 9.12 -3.26 11.68
C MET A 687 9.65 -3.60 10.29
N SER A 688 10.94 -3.39 10.03
CA SER A 688 11.59 -3.77 8.77
C SER A 688 11.59 -5.28 8.57
N ALA A 689 11.87 -6.07 9.60
CA ALA A 689 11.84 -7.53 9.53
C ALA A 689 10.44 -8.09 9.17
N SER A 690 9.38 -7.48 9.72
CA SER A 690 7.99 -7.79 9.34
C SER A 690 7.67 -7.49 7.89
N VAL A 691 8.20 -6.38 7.36
CA VAL A 691 8.05 -6.03 5.95
C VAL A 691 8.85 -6.96 5.06
N ASP A 692 10.11 -7.23 5.41
CA ASP A 692 11.00 -8.12 4.65
C ASP A 692 10.39 -9.53 4.51
N ALA A 693 9.80 -10.07 5.59
CA ALA A 693 9.11 -11.36 5.56
C ALA A 693 7.92 -11.37 4.58
N PHE A 694 7.12 -10.32 4.58
CA PHE A 694 6.00 -10.17 3.64
C PHE A 694 6.46 -10.04 2.19
N LEU A 695 7.50 -9.24 1.94
CA LEU A 695 8.07 -9.04 0.60
C LEU A 695 8.67 -10.34 0.06
N ALA A 696 9.38 -11.09 0.90
CA ALA A 696 9.96 -12.39 0.54
C ALA A 696 8.89 -13.42 0.15
N GLY A 697 7.72 -13.39 0.81
CA GLY A 697 6.56 -14.24 0.47
C GLY A 697 5.70 -13.73 -0.70
N GLY A 698 6.09 -12.63 -1.35
CA GLY A 698 5.27 -12.01 -2.41
C GLY A 698 3.88 -11.56 -1.91
N GLY A 699 3.80 -11.16 -0.64
CA GLY A 699 2.57 -10.78 0.06
C GLY A 699 1.68 -11.94 0.49
N SER A 700 2.19 -13.17 0.46
CA SER A 700 1.48 -14.37 0.90
C SER A 700 2.27 -15.16 1.94
N LEU A 701 1.55 -15.83 2.83
CA LEU A 701 2.05 -16.81 3.78
C LEU A 701 1.60 -18.19 3.32
N GLU A 702 2.54 -19.01 2.83
CA GLU A 702 2.29 -20.43 2.55
C GLU A 702 2.21 -21.20 3.87
N VAL A 703 1.13 -21.96 4.08
CA VAL A 703 0.94 -22.77 5.28
C VAL A 703 0.93 -24.24 4.90
N GLU A 704 1.98 -24.95 5.27
CA GLU A 704 2.06 -26.42 5.16
C GLU A 704 1.96 -27.09 6.53
N ARG A 705 2.47 -26.42 7.57
CA ARG A 705 2.53 -26.89 8.95
C ARG A 705 1.70 -25.97 9.84
N SER A 706 0.87 -26.58 10.68
CA SER A 706 0.15 -25.84 11.72
C SER A 706 0.35 -26.46 13.08
N LEU A 707 0.41 -25.63 14.12
CA LEU A 707 0.37 -26.04 15.52
C LEU A 707 -0.89 -25.49 16.18
N SER A 708 -1.61 -26.32 16.92
CA SER A 708 -2.69 -25.90 17.82
C SER A 708 -2.40 -26.48 19.19
N ALA A 709 -2.21 -25.61 20.18
CA ALA A 709 -1.82 -26.01 21.52
C ALA A 709 -2.60 -25.21 22.56
N GLY A 710 -3.46 -25.89 23.33
CA GLY A 710 -4.29 -25.29 24.36
C GLY A 710 -4.51 -26.24 25.53
N TYR A 711 -4.77 -25.67 26.71
CA TYR A 711 -5.10 -26.42 27.92
C TYR A 711 -6.17 -25.68 28.74
N ASP A 712 -6.64 -26.31 29.82
CA ASP A 712 -7.70 -25.76 30.68
C ASP A 712 -8.99 -25.47 29.87
N PHE A 713 -9.67 -24.35 30.14
CA PHE A 713 -10.89 -23.99 29.43
C PHE A 713 -10.68 -23.80 27.93
N MET A 714 -9.51 -23.28 27.54
CA MET A 714 -9.18 -22.90 26.16
C MET A 714 -8.92 -24.08 25.21
N ALA A 715 -8.85 -25.31 25.73
CA ALA A 715 -8.48 -26.49 24.95
C ALA A 715 -9.50 -26.80 23.83
N ASP A 716 -10.79 -26.54 24.07
CA ASP A 716 -11.84 -26.80 23.08
C ASP A 716 -11.76 -25.85 21.88
N ALA A 717 -11.29 -24.61 22.08
CA ALA A 717 -11.05 -23.62 21.04
C ALA A 717 -9.90 -24.06 20.12
N THR A 718 -8.80 -24.56 20.70
CA THR A 718 -7.67 -25.07 19.92
C THR A 718 -8.02 -26.35 19.18
N GLU A 719 -8.83 -27.24 19.78
CA GLU A 719 -9.31 -28.45 19.10
C GLU A 719 -10.21 -28.10 17.90
N LEU A 720 -11.14 -27.16 18.06
CA LEU A 720 -12.00 -26.72 16.95
C LEU A 720 -11.20 -26.00 15.85
N GLY A 721 -10.26 -25.13 16.23
CA GLY A 721 -9.35 -24.48 15.28
C GLY A 721 -8.52 -25.50 14.49
N ALA A 722 -7.96 -26.51 15.15
CA ALA A 722 -7.24 -27.60 14.51
C ALA A 722 -8.13 -28.37 13.51
N ARG A 723 -9.39 -28.64 13.85
CA ARG A 723 -10.34 -29.29 12.93
C ARG A 723 -10.59 -28.46 11.67
N TYR A 724 -10.72 -27.14 11.78
CA TYR A 724 -10.85 -26.28 10.60
C TYR A 724 -9.60 -26.32 9.71
N LEU A 725 -8.40 -26.28 10.31
CA LEU A 725 -7.13 -26.37 9.57
C LEU A 725 -6.96 -27.73 8.87
N VAL A 726 -7.29 -28.83 9.55
CA VAL A 726 -7.30 -30.19 8.97
C VAL A 726 -8.30 -30.27 7.81
N ALA A 727 -9.51 -29.76 7.99
CA ALA A 727 -10.55 -29.80 6.97
C ALA A 727 -10.22 -28.92 5.75
N ALA A 728 -9.48 -27.84 5.96
CA ALA A 728 -8.89 -27.01 4.90
C ALA A 728 -7.72 -27.69 4.17
N GLY A 729 -7.33 -28.90 4.57
CA GLY A 729 -6.32 -29.69 3.88
C GLY A 729 -4.88 -29.29 4.17
N ILE A 730 -4.60 -28.66 5.31
CA ILE A 730 -3.23 -28.43 5.79
C ILE A 730 -2.47 -29.76 5.85
N ALA A 731 -1.27 -29.81 5.27
CA ALA A 731 -0.55 -31.05 5.03
C ALA A 731 0.03 -31.69 6.31
N ARG A 732 0.47 -30.87 7.28
CA ARG A 732 1.12 -31.32 8.51
C ARG A 732 0.56 -30.59 9.75
N PRO A 733 -0.70 -30.85 10.13
CA PRO A 733 -1.28 -30.29 11.33
C PRO A 733 -0.80 -31.06 12.56
N ARG A 734 -0.40 -30.33 13.61
CA ARG A 734 -0.19 -30.84 14.97
C ARG A 734 -1.21 -30.18 15.89
N SER A 735 -1.98 -30.98 16.60
CA SER A 735 -2.87 -30.54 17.68
C SER A 735 -2.41 -31.16 18.98
N LEU A 736 -2.47 -30.39 20.06
CA LEU A 736 -2.48 -30.90 21.42
C LEU A 736 -3.90 -30.78 21.97
N ASP A 737 -4.35 -31.84 22.62
CA ASP A 737 -5.66 -31.95 23.22
C ASP A 737 -5.53 -32.01 24.76
N ALA A 738 -6.65 -31.90 25.48
CA ALA A 738 -6.67 -31.86 26.95
C ALA A 738 -6.10 -33.11 27.67
N GLY A 739 -5.76 -34.17 26.94
CA GLY A 739 -5.15 -35.40 27.46
C GLY A 739 -3.62 -35.45 27.34
N ASP A 740 -2.99 -34.48 26.68
CA ASP A 740 -1.55 -34.43 26.48
C ASP A 740 -0.79 -34.03 27.76
N THR A 741 0.46 -34.47 27.88
CA THR A 741 1.28 -34.22 29.07
C THR A 741 2.00 -32.87 28.99
N ASP A 742 2.49 -32.35 30.13
CA ASP A 742 3.36 -31.16 30.12
C ASP A 742 4.60 -31.33 29.24
N ALA A 743 5.12 -32.55 29.12
CA ALA A 743 6.24 -32.82 28.24
C ALA A 743 5.86 -32.63 26.76
N ASP A 744 4.64 -33.01 26.37
CA ASP A 744 4.13 -32.81 25.01
C ASP A 744 3.90 -31.32 24.71
N TRP A 745 3.38 -30.57 25.70
CA TRP A 745 3.23 -29.12 25.61
C TRP A 745 4.57 -28.39 25.51
N GLN A 746 5.54 -28.76 26.35
CA GLN A 746 6.90 -28.20 26.28
C GLN A 746 7.60 -28.54 24.97
N ALA A 747 7.35 -29.73 24.40
CA ALA A 747 7.87 -30.09 23.07
C ALA A 747 7.24 -29.23 21.97
N ALA A 748 5.91 -29.03 21.98
CA ALA A 748 5.23 -28.18 21.00
C ALA A 748 5.65 -26.71 21.11
N LEU A 749 5.82 -26.19 22.32
CA LEU A 749 6.38 -24.85 22.51
C LEU A 749 7.85 -24.76 22.12
N GLY A 750 8.62 -25.84 22.29
CA GLY A 750 9.98 -25.94 21.77
C GLY A 750 10.01 -25.78 20.24
N GLU A 751 9.11 -26.46 19.54
CA GLU A 751 8.98 -26.34 18.06
C GLU A 751 8.60 -24.93 17.62
N TRP A 752 7.66 -24.29 18.32
CA TRP A 752 7.30 -22.90 18.07
C TRP A 752 8.44 -21.91 18.41
N ARG A 753 9.14 -22.13 19.52
CA ARG A 753 10.24 -21.29 20.01
C ARG A 753 11.45 -21.36 19.09
N ASP A 754 11.94 -22.57 18.84
CA ASP A 754 13.25 -22.82 18.25
C ASP A 754 13.25 -22.66 16.73
N GLY A 755 12.11 -22.92 16.05
CA GLY A 755 11.92 -22.55 14.65
C GLY A 755 13.04 -22.99 13.69
N ASP A 756 13.59 -24.20 13.88
CA ASP A 756 14.44 -24.84 12.87
C ASP A 756 13.61 -25.12 11.59
N VAL A 757 14.18 -25.76 10.57
CA VAL A 757 13.54 -26.06 9.25
C VAL A 757 12.16 -26.76 9.33
N GLU A 758 11.73 -27.21 10.52
CA GLU A 758 10.47 -27.91 10.78
C GLU A 758 9.44 -27.16 11.65
N GLY A 759 9.67 -25.89 12.03
CA GLY A 759 8.70 -25.09 12.81
C GLY A 759 7.33 -24.89 12.12
N PRO A 760 6.24 -24.61 12.87
CA PRO A 760 4.92 -24.37 12.28
C PRO A 760 4.89 -23.06 11.48
N ASP A 761 4.09 -22.98 10.41
CA ASP A 761 3.86 -21.74 9.64
C ASP A 761 2.70 -20.93 10.25
N LEU A 762 1.72 -21.63 10.84
CA LEU A 762 0.58 -21.08 11.57
C LEU A 762 0.50 -21.73 12.96
N ALA A 763 0.42 -20.92 14.02
CA ALA A 763 0.27 -21.42 15.39
C ALA A 763 -0.99 -20.84 16.06
N ILE A 764 -1.80 -21.69 16.68
CA ILE A 764 -2.85 -21.31 17.63
C ILE A 764 -2.33 -21.67 19.02
N ILE A 765 -1.97 -20.67 19.80
CA ILE A 765 -1.40 -20.85 21.14
C ILE A 765 -2.40 -20.33 22.17
N ALA A 766 -2.91 -21.23 23.01
CA ALA A 766 -3.84 -20.90 24.08
C ALA A 766 -3.26 -21.28 25.44
N ALA A 767 -3.01 -20.28 26.26
CA ALA A 767 -2.34 -20.46 27.54
C ALA A 767 -2.65 -19.29 28.48
N HIS A 768 -2.49 -19.52 29.79
CA HIS A 768 -2.42 -18.42 30.74
C HIS A 768 -1.14 -17.62 30.48
N ALA A 769 -1.21 -16.29 30.54
CA ALA A 769 -0.11 -15.46 30.10
C ALA A 769 -0.07 -14.09 30.79
N ARG A 770 1.11 -13.48 30.67
CA ARG A 770 1.30 -12.03 30.71
C ARG A 770 1.93 -11.62 29.37
N HIS A 771 2.06 -10.31 29.13
CA HIS A 771 2.71 -9.76 27.94
C HIS A 771 4.10 -10.36 27.62
N PHE A 772 4.86 -10.78 28.63
CA PHE A 772 6.24 -11.27 28.47
C PHE A 772 6.44 -12.78 28.71
N HIS A 773 5.41 -13.56 29.10
CA HIS A 773 5.57 -15.02 29.24
C HIS A 773 4.24 -15.79 29.21
N LEU A 774 4.34 -17.07 28.84
CA LEU A 774 3.26 -18.06 28.88
C LEU A 774 3.48 -19.03 30.04
N ASP A 775 2.41 -19.33 30.77
CA ASP A 775 2.42 -20.34 31.82
C ASP A 775 2.22 -21.75 31.24
N PRO A 776 2.90 -22.76 31.81
CA PRO A 776 2.67 -24.16 31.46
C PRO A 776 1.38 -24.71 32.07
N PRO A 777 0.86 -25.85 31.55
CA PRO A 777 -0.32 -26.51 32.12
C PRO A 777 -0.10 -26.93 33.58
N ASP A 778 1.03 -27.56 33.91
CA ASP A 778 1.49 -27.76 35.29
C ASP A 778 2.21 -26.50 35.82
N PRO A 779 1.68 -25.83 36.87
CA PRO A 779 2.32 -24.66 37.48
C PRO A 779 3.76 -24.91 38.00
N SER A 780 4.19 -26.16 38.15
CA SER A 780 5.57 -26.51 38.51
C SER A 780 6.55 -26.53 37.31
N GLY A 781 6.01 -26.52 36.09
CA GLY A 781 6.77 -26.47 34.84
C GLY A 781 7.45 -25.12 34.59
N ALA A 782 8.29 -25.07 33.55
CA ALA A 782 8.95 -23.84 33.14
C ALA A 782 8.05 -22.99 32.23
N SER A 783 7.81 -21.73 32.63
CA SER A 783 7.16 -20.73 31.78
C SER A 783 8.05 -20.31 30.62
N LEU A 784 7.48 -20.18 29.42
CA LEU A 784 8.16 -19.68 28.23
C LEU A 784 8.19 -18.16 28.25
N GLN A 785 9.37 -17.53 28.28
CA GLN A 785 9.47 -16.07 28.16
C GLN A 785 9.40 -15.64 26.69
N ALA A 786 8.82 -14.47 26.42
CA ALA A 786 8.88 -13.86 25.10
C ALA A 786 10.33 -13.70 24.62
N GLY A 787 11.25 -13.32 25.52
CA GLY A 787 12.68 -13.23 25.21
C GLY A 787 13.37 -14.54 24.82
N ASP A 788 12.75 -15.71 25.06
CA ASP A 788 13.32 -17.01 24.70
C ASP A 788 13.10 -17.37 23.22
N LEU A 789 12.21 -16.67 22.52
CA LEU A 789 12.00 -16.84 21.08
C LEU A 789 13.23 -16.31 20.33
N GLN A 790 14.01 -17.19 19.67
CA GLN A 790 15.25 -16.78 19.00
C GLN A 790 15.00 -15.93 17.75
N THR A 791 15.81 -14.89 17.56
CA THR A 791 15.81 -14.06 16.34
C THR A 791 16.57 -14.78 15.22
N GLY A 792 15.97 -14.91 14.03
CA GLY A 792 16.60 -15.53 12.85
C GLY A 792 16.23 -17.00 12.58
N ALA A 793 15.39 -17.62 13.43
CA ALA A 793 14.75 -18.92 13.19
C ALA A 793 13.51 -18.76 12.29
N HIS A 794 13.16 -19.77 11.49
CA HIS A 794 11.90 -19.80 10.71
C HIS A 794 10.71 -19.74 11.68
N PRO A 795 10.05 -18.58 11.84
CA PRO A 795 8.94 -18.44 12.77
C PRO A 795 7.66 -18.97 12.13
N ALA A 796 6.66 -19.28 12.95
CA ALA A 796 5.29 -19.24 12.45
C ALA A 796 5.03 -17.85 11.87
N GLY A 797 4.76 -17.78 10.57
CA GLY A 797 4.42 -16.53 9.89
C GLY A 797 3.14 -15.90 10.43
N LEU A 798 2.29 -16.69 11.11
CA LEU A 798 1.13 -16.22 11.86
C LEU A 798 0.98 -16.96 13.19
N THR A 799 0.84 -16.22 14.29
CA THR A 799 0.40 -16.74 15.59
C THR A 799 -0.95 -16.13 15.99
N ILE A 800 -1.90 -16.97 16.40
CA ILE A 800 -3.17 -16.55 17.00
C ILE A 800 -3.12 -16.92 18.48
N GLY A 801 -3.07 -15.91 19.34
CA GLY A 801 -2.93 -16.02 20.79
C GLY A 801 -4.27 -15.92 21.49
N LEU A 802 -4.71 -17.03 22.11
CA LEU A 802 -5.80 -17.05 23.09
C LEU A 802 -5.16 -17.02 24.48
N ALA A 803 -4.67 -15.84 24.88
CA ALA A 803 -3.85 -15.69 26.07
C ALA A 803 -3.93 -14.26 26.63
N CYS A 804 -4.07 -14.12 27.95
CA CYS A 804 -4.20 -12.83 28.62
C CYS A 804 -3.00 -11.91 28.34
N HIS A 805 -3.27 -10.71 27.83
CA HIS A 805 -2.28 -9.68 27.53
C HIS A 805 -1.14 -10.09 26.59
N MET A 806 -1.24 -11.21 25.85
CA MET A 806 -0.22 -11.63 24.88
C MET A 806 -0.08 -10.60 23.75
N GLY A 807 -1.16 -9.90 23.41
CA GLY A 807 -1.18 -8.78 22.46
C GLY A 807 -0.92 -7.41 23.10
N LEU A 808 -0.55 -7.33 24.39
CA LEU A 808 -0.21 -6.06 25.02
C LEU A 808 1.26 -5.71 24.71
N SER A 809 1.48 -4.77 23.79
CA SER A 809 2.81 -4.19 23.55
C SER A 809 3.17 -3.27 24.72
N VAL A 810 4.21 -3.64 25.47
CA VAL A 810 4.71 -2.94 26.66
C VAL A 810 6.13 -2.43 26.36
N PRO A 811 6.30 -1.11 26.21
CA PRO A 811 7.60 -0.55 25.91
C PRO A 811 8.68 -0.95 26.91
N GLY A 812 9.87 -1.29 26.42
CA GLY A 812 10.92 -1.84 27.30
C GLY A 812 11.36 -0.93 28.46
N LYS A 813 11.20 0.40 28.34
CA LYS A 813 11.46 1.35 29.43
C LYS A 813 10.40 1.33 30.53
N ASP A 814 9.22 0.80 30.23
CA ASP A 814 8.04 0.81 31.09
C ASP A 814 7.90 -0.50 31.90
N HIS A 815 8.82 -1.47 31.77
CA HIS A 815 8.76 -2.72 32.52
C HIS A 815 10.15 -3.36 32.74
N PRO A 816 10.42 -4.01 33.90
CA PRO A 816 11.70 -4.66 34.18
C PRO A 816 12.02 -5.89 33.32
N ARG A 817 11.02 -6.51 32.68
CA ARG A 817 11.19 -7.52 31.62
C ARG A 817 10.77 -6.87 30.31
N PRO A 818 11.71 -6.31 29.53
CA PRO A 818 11.37 -5.34 28.51
C PRO A 818 10.84 -5.96 27.21
N ILE A 819 10.92 -7.28 27.05
CA ILE A 819 10.57 -7.96 25.80
C ILE A 819 9.18 -8.58 25.94
N ASP A 820 8.28 -8.19 25.05
CA ASP A 820 6.94 -8.75 24.92
C ASP A 820 6.77 -9.61 23.66
N PHE A 821 5.67 -10.36 23.58
CA PHE A 821 5.40 -11.24 22.43
C PHE A 821 5.18 -10.49 21.13
N ALA A 822 4.59 -9.28 21.16
CA ALA A 822 4.33 -8.50 19.96
C ALA A 822 5.65 -7.99 19.35
N GLU A 823 6.54 -7.40 20.17
CA GLU A 823 7.90 -6.99 19.77
C GLU A 823 8.67 -8.19 19.21
N ARG A 824 8.65 -9.32 19.92
CA ARG A 824 9.49 -10.46 19.55
C ARG A 824 9.04 -11.18 18.29
N LEU A 825 7.73 -11.34 18.09
CA LEU A 825 7.20 -11.94 16.86
C LEU A 825 7.42 -11.00 15.66
N ALA A 826 7.27 -9.69 15.86
CA ALA A 826 7.58 -8.71 14.81
C ALA A 826 9.06 -8.73 14.40
N ALA A 827 9.99 -8.84 15.36
CA ALA A 827 11.43 -9.00 15.11
C ALA A 827 11.79 -10.29 14.33
N ARG A 828 10.89 -11.29 14.38
CA ARG A 828 10.97 -12.54 13.63
C ARG A 828 10.26 -12.48 12.28
N GLY A 829 9.56 -11.39 11.98
CA GLY A 829 8.75 -11.23 10.77
C GLY A 829 7.39 -11.93 10.82
N ALA A 830 6.93 -12.33 12.00
CA ALA A 830 5.67 -13.04 12.22
C ALA A 830 4.53 -12.08 12.58
N ALA A 831 3.32 -12.40 12.11
CA ALA A 831 2.10 -11.72 12.53
C ALA A 831 1.54 -12.32 13.84
N LEU A 832 0.86 -11.50 14.63
CA LEU A 832 0.20 -11.89 15.88
C LEU A 832 -1.25 -11.35 15.91
N ILE A 833 -2.24 -12.23 16.07
CA ILE A 833 -3.59 -11.83 16.48
C ILE A 833 -3.76 -12.23 17.95
N ALA A 834 -3.93 -11.26 18.85
CA ALA A 834 -4.06 -11.54 20.28
C ALA A 834 -4.81 -10.44 21.04
N GLY A 835 -5.26 -10.78 22.26
CA GLY A 835 -5.88 -9.85 23.19
C GLY A 835 -4.88 -8.90 23.86
N THR A 836 -5.19 -7.61 23.90
CA THR A 836 -4.44 -6.58 24.66
C THR A 836 -4.76 -6.59 26.15
N GLY A 837 -5.83 -7.26 26.57
CA GLY A 837 -6.33 -7.29 27.94
C GLY A 837 -6.59 -8.70 28.46
N TRP A 838 -7.44 -8.77 29.49
CA TRP A 838 -7.98 -10.06 29.95
C TRP A 838 -8.79 -10.75 28.87
N VAL A 839 -8.47 -12.02 28.65
CA VAL A 839 -9.12 -12.94 27.71
C VAL A 839 -10.12 -13.80 28.49
N TYR A 840 -11.29 -14.05 27.89
CA TYR A 840 -12.37 -14.80 28.53
C TYR A 840 -12.80 -16.03 27.72
N GLY A 841 -13.26 -17.06 28.42
CA GLY A 841 -13.83 -18.29 27.87
C GLY A 841 -14.61 -19.11 28.91
N TYR A 842 -15.04 -20.34 28.57
CA TYR A 842 -15.65 -21.28 29.53
C TYR A 842 -15.05 -22.69 29.48
N PRO A 843 -14.99 -23.41 30.60
CA PRO A 843 -14.39 -24.75 30.65
C PRO A 843 -14.99 -25.87 29.78
N GLU A 844 -16.22 -25.69 29.26
CA GLU A 844 -16.96 -26.78 28.59
C GLU A 844 -17.85 -26.31 27.42
N VAL A 845 -17.73 -25.03 27.02
CA VAL A 845 -18.48 -24.46 25.90
C VAL A 845 -17.77 -23.22 25.37
N LEU A 846 -17.57 -23.16 24.06
CA LEU A 846 -16.94 -22.00 23.41
C LEU A 846 -17.72 -20.71 23.63
N ALA A 847 -17.08 -19.70 24.21
CA ALA A 847 -17.62 -18.34 24.32
C ALA A 847 -16.52 -17.28 24.26
N TYR A 848 -16.92 -16.00 24.15
CA TYR A 848 -15.98 -14.87 24.25
C TYR A 848 -14.77 -15.02 23.31
N GLN A 849 -13.55 -14.95 23.85
CA GLN A 849 -12.33 -14.96 23.04
C GLN A 849 -12.05 -16.34 22.42
N GLU A 850 -12.48 -17.43 23.05
CA GLU A 850 -12.40 -18.78 22.47
C GLU A 850 -13.15 -18.81 21.15
N LEU A 851 -14.41 -18.37 21.19
CA LEU A 851 -15.27 -18.34 20.02
C LEU A 851 -14.71 -17.37 18.95
N LEU A 852 -14.29 -16.16 19.34
CA LEU A 852 -13.70 -15.20 18.38
C LEU A 852 -12.45 -15.78 17.71
N THR A 853 -11.55 -16.41 18.47
CA THR A 853 -10.35 -17.07 17.93
C THR A 853 -10.71 -18.15 16.92
N THR A 854 -11.70 -19.00 17.21
CA THR A 854 -12.15 -20.04 16.27
C THR A 854 -12.80 -19.45 15.02
N GLU A 855 -13.52 -18.33 15.13
CA GLU A 855 -14.12 -17.64 13.98
C GLU A 855 -13.05 -16.96 13.11
N VAL A 856 -11.94 -16.48 13.69
CA VAL A 856 -10.77 -16.01 12.91
C VAL A 856 -10.17 -17.16 12.10
N VAL A 857 -9.93 -18.32 12.73
CA VAL A 857 -9.40 -19.50 12.03
C VAL A 857 -10.35 -19.96 10.92
N ARG A 858 -11.66 -19.97 11.20
CA ARG A 858 -12.68 -20.30 10.22
C ARG A 858 -12.66 -19.33 9.02
N ALA A 859 -12.65 -18.02 9.26
CA ALA A 859 -12.60 -17.02 8.20
C ALA A 859 -11.30 -17.12 7.36
N LEU A 860 -10.17 -17.44 8.01
CA LEU A 860 -8.89 -17.66 7.33
C LEU A 860 -8.94 -18.80 6.30
N VAL A 861 -9.69 -19.87 6.56
CA VAL A 861 -9.74 -21.07 5.70
C VAL A 861 -11.00 -21.21 4.86
N GLU A 862 -12.00 -20.36 5.08
CA GLU A 862 -13.24 -20.32 4.29
C GLU A 862 -12.97 -19.94 2.82
N GLY A 863 -12.13 -18.92 2.60
CA GLY A 863 -11.69 -18.47 1.28
C GLY A 863 -10.27 -18.93 0.94
N GLU A 864 -10.03 -19.27 -0.33
CA GLU A 864 -8.65 -19.42 -0.80
C GLU A 864 -8.00 -18.04 -0.90
N GLY A 865 -6.82 -17.86 -0.28
CA GLY A 865 -6.11 -16.59 -0.35
C GLY A 865 -6.65 -15.50 0.58
N THR A 866 -7.46 -15.81 1.60
CA THR A 866 -7.97 -14.81 2.55
C THR A 866 -6.82 -14.06 3.23
N ALA A 867 -6.94 -12.74 3.35
CA ALA A 867 -5.93 -11.94 4.05
C ALA A 867 -6.15 -12.02 5.57
N VAL A 868 -5.07 -12.03 6.35
CA VAL A 868 -5.12 -12.17 7.81
C VAL A 868 -5.99 -11.09 8.47
N GLY A 869 -5.87 -9.84 8.02
CA GLY A 869 -6.69 -8.74 8.51
C GLY A 869 -8.15 -8.82 8.07
N ASP A 870 -8.42 -9.31 6.86
CA ASP A 870 -9.79 -9.54 6.37
C ASP A 870 -10.48 -10.62 7.22
N ALA A 871 -9.76 -11.68 7.61
CA ALA A 871 -10.29 -12.73 8.47
C ALA A 871 -10.63 -12.23 9.88
N LEU A 872 -9.78 -11.39 10.49
CA LEU A 872 -10.08 -10.77 11.79
C LEU A 872 -11.30 -9.83 11.70
N LEU A 873 -11.34 -9.01 10.64
CA LEU A 873 -12.46 -8.10 10.37
C LEU A 873 -13.78 -8.88 10.25
N GLU A 874 -13.80 -9.92 9.41
CA GLU A 874 -14.97 -10.76 9.20
C GLU A 874 -15.38 -11.48 10.48
N ALA A 875 -14.42 -12.04 11.23
CA ALA A 875 -14.70 -12.70 12.50
C ALA A 875 -15.36 -11.75 13.52
N LYS A 876 -14.87 -10.52 13.65
CA LYS A 876 -15.49 -9.51 14.54
C LYS A 876 -16.91 -9.13 14.09
N GLN A 877 -17.12 -8.90 12.80
CA GLN A 877 -18.44 -8.57 12.25
C GLN A 877 -19.43 -9.73 12.42
N ARG A 878 -18.99 -10.95 12.13
CA ARG A 878 -19.77 -12.18 12.32
C ARG A 878 -20.13 -12.40 13.78
N TYR A 879 -19.15 -12.23 14.68
CA TYR A 879 -19.35 -12.36 16.12
C TYR A 879 -20.41 -11.39 16.63
N LEU A 880 -20.35 -10.13 16.19
CA LEU A 880 -21.36 -9.11 16.52
C LEU A 880 -22.77 -9.51 16.05
N LEU A 881 -22.89 -10.05 14.84
CA LEU A 881 -24.18 -10.48 14.29
C LEU A 881 -24.77 -11.70 15.00
N ASP A 882 -23.95 -12.49 15.70
CA ASP A 882 -24.36 -13.75 16.31
C ASP A 882 -24.68 -13.63 17.81
N HIS A 883 -24.48 -12.46 18.44
CA HIS A 883 -24.62 -12.28 19.89
C HIS A 883 -25.36 -10.98 20.27
N ASP A 884 -26.00 -11.00 21.44
CA ASP A 884 -26.38 -9.77 22.13
C ASP A 884 -25.16 -9.28 22.92
N ILE A 885 -24.60 -8.14 22.52
CA ILE A 885 -23.34 -7.67 23.11
C ILE A 885 -23.55 -7.22 24.55
N ASP A 886 -22.74 -7.79 25.43
CA ASP A 886 -22.55 -7.39 26.82
C ASP A 886 -21.13 -6.86 27.05
N HIS A 887 -20.75 -6.66 28.30
CA HIS A 887 -19.43 -6.15 28.67
C HIS A 887 -18.28 -7.14 28.37
N PHE A 888 -18.50 -8.45 28.45
CA PHE A 888 -17.49 -9.45 28.09
C PHE A 888 -17.28 -9.51 26.58
N HIS A 889 -18.37 -9.47 25.80
CA HIS A 889 -18.34 -9.38 24.35
C HIS A 889 -17.66 -8.11 23.86
N ALA A 890 -18.03 -6.95 24.42
CA ALA A 890 -17.42 -5.68 24.08
C ALA A 890 -15.90 -5.71 24.32
N LYS A 891 -15.46 -6.33 25.42
CA LYS A 891 -14.03 -6.43 25.77
C LYS A 891 -13.28 -7.38 24.84
N THR A 892 -13.91 -8.51 24.49
CA THR A 892 -13.41 -9.48 23.51
C THR A 892 -13.20 -8.83 22.14
N LEU A 893 -14.22 -8.13 21.62
CA LEU A 893 -14.17 -7.49 20.31
C LEU A 893 -13.15 -6.35 20.26
N ALA A 894 -13.22 -5.43 21.23
CA ALA A 894 -12.37 -4.24 21.24
C ALA A 894 -10.91 -4.57 21.55
N GLY A 895 -10.66 -5.55 22.43
CA GLY A 895 -9.32 -5.90 22.91
C GLY A 895 -8.51 -6.81 21.98
N THR A 896 -9.11 -7.37 20.92
CA THR A 896 -8.39 -8.24 19.98
C THR A 896 -7.79 -7.43 18.84
N VAL A 897 -6.47 -7.44 18.69
CA VAL A 897 -5.74 -6.64 17.69
C VAL A 897 -4.82 -7.51 16.84
N LEU A 898 -4.41 -6.98 15.69
CA LEU A 898 -3.46 -7.60 14.77
C LEU A 898 -2.14 -6.81 14.76
N TYR A 899 -1.05 -7.48 15.09
CA TYR A 899 0.32 -7.05 14.80
C TYR A 899 0.81 -7.72 13.52
N GLY A 900 1.41 -6.95 12.61
CA GLY A 900 1.81 -7.38 11.28
C GLY A 900 0.99 -6.73 10.17
N LEU A 901 1.18 -7.22 8.94
CA LEU A 901 0.59 -6.65 7.73
C LEU A 901 -0.79 -7.28 7.44
N PRO A 902 -1.89 -6.50 7.50
CA PRO A 902 -3.27 -7.03 7.41
C PRO A 902 -3.62 -7.63 6.04
N MET A 903 -2.91 -7.23 4.99
CA MET A 903 -3.08 -7.74 3.62
C MET A 903 -2.31 -9.03 3.32
N THR A 904 -1.59 -9.60 4.29
CA THR A 904 -0.89 -10.89 4.14
C THR A 904 -1.89 -12.00 3.82
N ARG A 905 -1.76 -12.67 2.67
CA ARG A 905 -2.71 -13.70 2.22
C ARG A 905 -2.29 -15.11 2.60
N LEU A 906 -3.22 -15.91 3.10
CA LEU A 906 -2.96 -17.31 3.40
C LEU A 906 -3.01 -18.16 2.12
N ARG A 907 -1.97 -18.97 1.88
CA ARG A 907 -1.88 -19.94 0.79
C ARG A 907 -1.55 -21.34 1.33
N GLY A 908 -1.64 -22.36 0.47
CA GLY A 908 -1.49 -23.76 0.88
C GLY A 908 -2.73 -24.35 1.55
N VAL A 909 -3.82 -23.57 1.68
CA VAL A 909 -5.12 -24.00 2.21
C VAL A 909 -6.12 -24.22 1.08
N ARG A 910 -6.91 -25.29 1.14
CA ARG A 910 -8.08 -25.48 0.29
C ARG A 910 -9.25 -24.74 0.91
N SER A 911 -10.07 -24.10 0.08
CA SER A 911 -11.31 -23.47 0.56
C SER A 911 -12.18 -24.52 1.26
N TYR A 912 -12.43 -24.29 2.55
CA TYR A 912 -13.31 -25.10 3.39
C TYR A 912 -14.81 -24.82 3.13
N ALA A 913 -15.13 -23.89 2.21
CA ALA A 913 -16.51 -23.52 1.85
C ALA A 913 -17.38 -24.71 1.38
N ALA A 914 -16.77 -25.77 0.84
CA ALA A 914 -17.48 -26.97 0.39
C ALA A 914 -18.18 -27.74 1.52
N ASP A 915 -17.65 -27.70 2.75
CA ASP A 915 -18.25 -28.36 3.92
C ASP A 915 -19.15 -27.44 4.76
N LEU A 916 -18.93 -26.12 4.68
CA LEU A 916 -19.77 -25.10 5.32
C LEU A 916 -21.08 -24.82 4.59
N SER A 917 -21.22 -25.35 3.37
CA SER A 917 -22.49 -25.41 2.63
C SER A 917 -23.47 -26.45 3.20
N ARG A 918 -23.21 -27.01 4.39
CA ARG A 918 -24.25 -27.74 5.14
C ARG A 918 -25.41 -26.77 5.32
N SER A 919 -26.56 -27.11 4.73
CA SER A 919 -27.80 -26.42 5.02
C SER A 919 -27.93 -26.29 6.53
N ALA A 920 -28.37 -25.13 7.01
CA ALA A 920 -28.66 -24.92 8.42
C ALA A 920 -29.46 -26.14 8.97
N PRO A 921 -29.34 -26.49 10.26
CA PRO A 921 -30.03 -27.64 10.90
C PRO A 921 -31.55 -27.48 10.99
N VAL A 922 -32.13 -26.84 9.98
CA VAL A 922 -33.51 -26.42 9.88
C VAL A 922 -33.95 -26.60 8.45
N THR A 923 -35.17 -27.10 8.28
CA THR A 923 -35.87 -27.08 6.99
C THR A 923 -36.73 -25.84 6.93
N GLU A 924 -36.46 -24.97 5.97
CA GLU A 924 -37.30 -23.81 5.68
C GLU A 924 -38.45 -24.22 4.75
N THR A 925 -39.68 -23.88 5.11
CA THR A 925 -40.86 -24.04 4.27
C THR A 925 -41.60 -22.72 4.17
N GLN A 926 -41.88 -22.27 2.95
CA GLN A 926 -42.67 -21.06 2.72
C GLN A 926 -44.14 -21.34 3.05
N GLY A 927 -44.70 -20.58 3.99
CA GLY A 927 -46.08 -20.70 4.48
C GLY A 927 -47.11 -19.95 3.63
N GLY A 928 -46.67 -19.13 2.66
CA GLY A 928 -47.50 -18.35 1.76
C GLY A 928 -46.65 -17.57 0.75
N GLY A 929 -47.27 -17.09 -0.35
CA GLY A 929 -46.57 -16.26 -1.34
C GLY A 929 -46.17 -14.89 -0.80
N LEU A 930 -45.19 -14.24 -1.44
CA LEU A 930 -44.79 -12.87 -1.11
C LEU A 930 -46.00 -11.94 -1.19
N LEU A 931 -46.36 -11.31 -0.07
CA LEU A 931 -47.51 -10.41 0.01
C LEU A 931 -47.02 -8.98 0.17
N ARG A 932 -47.41 -8.10 -0.76
CA ARG A 932 -47.23 -6.66 -0.61
C ARG A 932 -48.35 -6.11 0.29
N VAL A 933 -47.99 -5.48 1.40
CA VAL A 933 -48.95 -4.86 2.32
C VAL A 933 -48.77 -3.35 2.25
N GLY A 934 -49.67 -2.68 1.54
CA GLY A 934 -49.54 -1.23 1.25
C GLY A 934 -48.41 -0.92 0.27
N GLU A 935 -47.94 0.33 0.24
CA GLU A 935 -46.84 0.75 -0.64
C GLU A 935 -45.44 0.51 -0.05
N ALA A 936 -45.32 0.24 1.26
CA ALA A 936 -44.10 0.49 2.02
C ALA A 936 -43.22 -0.73 2.39
N TRP A 937 -43.78 -1.94 2.46
CA TRP A 937 -42.99 -3.16 2.72
C TRP A 937 -43.59 -4.44 2.12
N LEU A 938 -42.75 -5.47 2.01
CA LEU A 938 -43.08 -6.81 1.55
C LEU A 938 -43.01 -7.80 2.72
N ARG A 939 -43.95 -8.74 2.80
CA ARG A 939 -43.99 -9.79 3.83
C ARG A 939 -43.85 -11.18 3.23
N GLN A 940 -43.04 -12.00 3.89
CA GLN A 940 -42.86 -13.41 3.57
C GLN A 940 -43.04 -14.27 4.83
N GLY A 941 -44.00 -15.19 4.81
CA GLY A 941 -44.23 -16.13 5.90
C GLY A 941 -43.35 -17.37 5.74
N LEU A 942 -42.50 -17.64 6.73
CA LEU A 942 -41.55 -18.74 6.76
C LEU A 942 -41.78 -19.62 7.98
N ARG A 943 -41.75 -20.94 7.76
CA ARG A 943 -41.74 -21.94 8.83
C ARG A 943 -40.38 -22.62 8.83
N TYR A 944 -39.76 -22.61 10.00
CA TYR A 944 -38.49 -23.26 10.28
C TYR A 944 -38.76 -24.51 11.11
N GLU A 945 -38.45 -25.69 10.57
CA GLU A 945 -38.54 -26.96 11.28
C GLU A 945 -37.15 -27.47 11.66
N MET A 946 -36.88 -27.60 12.96
CA MET A 946 -35.57 -28.01 13.47
C MET A 946 -35.35 -29.50 13.24
N ASP A 947 -34.18 -29.86 12.70
CA ASP A 947 -33.83 -31.26 12.48
C ASP A 947 -33.41 -31.92 13.79
N ALA A 948 -34.32 -32.71 14.37
CA ALA A 948 -34.08 -33.42 15.61
C ALA A 948 -32.95 -34.46 15.52
N SER A 949 -32.58 -34.93 14.32
CA SER A 949 -31.47 -35.88 14.14
C SER A 949 -30.09 -35.22 14.24
N ARG A 950 -30.05 -33.90 14.05
CA ARG A 950 -28.84 -33.06 14.14
C ARG A 950 -28.69 -32.40 15.52
N ARG A 951 -29.65 -32.62 16.42
CA ARG A 951 -29.64 -32.12 17.81
C ARG A 951 -28.87 -33.07 18.71
N GLU A 952 -27.95 -32.52 19.48
CA GLU A 952 -27.19 -33.22 20.51
C GLU A 952 -27.53 -32.65 21.90
N THR A 953 -27.62 -33.54 22.90
CA THR A 953 -27.60 -33.15 24.31
C THR A 953 -26.20 -33.38 24.86
N VAL A 954 -25.55 -32.30 25.30
CA VAL A 954 -24.21 -32.35 25.88
C VAL A 954 -24.34 -32.40 27.40
N GLU A 955 -23.73 -33.41 28.01
CA GLU A 955 -23.56 -33.48 29.46
C GLU A 955 -22.19 -32.93 29.84
N THR A 956 -22.17 -32.03 30.80
CA THR A 956 -20.95 -31.39 31.28
C THR A 956 -20.33 -32.20 32.43
N ARG A 957 -19.02 -32.10 32.62
CA ARG A 957 -18.26 -32.69 33.74
C ARG A 957 -18.76 -32.16 35.09
N SER A 958 -19.25 -30.93 35.10
CA SER A 958 -19.94 -30.29 36.23
C SER A 958 -21.35 -30.85 36.52
N GLY A 959 -21.89 -31.74 35.67
CA GLY A 959 -23.19 -32.40 35.84
C GLY A 959 -24.40 -31.62 35.28
N GLY A 960 -24.16 -30.48 34.64
CA GLY A 960 -25.16 -29.72 33.89
C GLY A 960 -25.37 -30.26 32.48
N ARG A 961 -26.40 -29.75 31.80
CA ARG A 961 -26.73 -30.13 30.42
C ARG A 961 -27.13 -28.92 29.58
N TYR A 962 -26.78 -28.99 28.29
CA TYR A 962 -27.26 -28.07 27.27
C TYR A 962 -27.50 -28.77 25.94
N LEU A 963 -28.16 -28.07 25.02
CA LEU A 963 -28.43 -28.56 23.66
C LEU A 963 -27.58 -27.80 22.65
N ARG A 964 -27.14 -28.49 21.59
CA ARG A 964 -26.51 -27.88 20.40
C ARG A 964 -26.95 -28.60 19.13
N TYR A 965 -26.72 -27.98 17.97
CA TYR A 965 -27.01 -28.56 16.66
C TYR A 965 -25.73 -28.61 15.83
N ASP A 966 -25.42 -29.77 15.23
CA ASP A 966 -24.23 -30.00 14.38
C ASP A 966 -22.86 -29.61 14.96
N GLY A 967 -22.73 -29.53 16.28
CA GLY A 967 -21.52 -29.02 16.90
C GLY A 967 -21.32 -27.51 16.71
N GLU A 968 -22.31 -26.79 16.17
CA GLU A 968 -22.29 -25.33 16.13
C GLU A 968 -22.29 -24.76 17.58
N PRO A 969 -21.51 -23.71 17.84
CA PRO A 969 -21.50 -23.01 19.11
C PRO A 969 -22.91 -22.59 19.55
N PRO A 970 -23.36 -22.96 20.77
CA PRO A 970 -24.64 -22.53 21.33
C PRO A 970 -24.60 -21.04 21.71
N TRP A 971 -25.73 -20.53 22.20
CA TRP A 971 -25.79 -19.27 22.95
C TRP A 971 -25.26 -19.49 24.37
N ALA A 972 -24.17 -18.83 24.73
CA ALA A 972 -23.52 -18.97 26.03
C ALA A 972 -23.13 -17.60 26.59
N GLU A 973 -23.69 -17.25 27.76
CA GLU A 973 -23.53 -15.94 28.40
C GLU A 973 -23.24 -16.09 29.89
N ALA A 974 -22.46 -15.16 30.45
CA ALA A 974 -21.88 -15.35 31.77
C ALA A 974 -22.96 -15.38 32.84
N GLY A 975 -23.02 -16.52 33.55
CA GLY A 975 -24.00 -16.79 34.57
C GLY A 975 -25.42 -17.09 34.07
N LEU A 976 -25.63 -17.28 32.76
CA LEU A 976 -26.92 -17.65 32.19
C LEU A 976 -26.91 -19.08 31.64
N PRO A 977 -28.06 -19.80 31.65
CA PRO A 977 -28.18 -21.13 31.06
C PRO A 977 -27.75 -21.15 29.59
N VAL A 978 -26.90 -22.09 29.21
CA VAL A 978 -26.50 -22.29 27.82
C VAL A 978 -27.69 -22.82 27.01
N GLN A 979 -27.97 -22.18 25.89
CA GLN A 979 -29.15 -22.46 25.05
C GLN A 979 -28.73 -22.68 23.60
N PRO A 980 -29.38 -23.59 22.85
CA PRO A 980 -29.02 -23.81 21.45
C PRO A 980 -29.32 -22.56 20.61
N LYS A 981 -28.46 -22.29 19.62
CA LYS A 981 -28.60 -21.22 18.63
C LYS A 981 -28.45 -21.80 17.23
N ILE A 982 -29.34 -21.41 16.31
CA ILE A 982 -29.24 -21.74 14.89
C ILE A 982 -29.14 -20.44 14.09
N ARG A 983 -28.19 -20.40 13.16
CA ARG A 983 -27.93 -19.27 12.27
C ARG A 983 -28.57 -19.54 10.92
N VAL A 984 -29.43 -18.64 10.45
CA VAL A 984 -30.02 -18.71 9.11
C VAL A 984 -29.58 -17.47 8.32
N PRO A 985 -28.74 -17.63 7.29
CA PRO A 985 -28.39 -16.53 6.38
C PRO A 985 -29.64 -15.96 5.71
N LEU A 986 -29.74 -14.64 5.62
CA LEU A 986 -30.82 -13.96 4.90
C LEU A 986 -30.23 -13.10 3.79
N ALA A 987 -30.53 -13.49 2.55
CA ALA A 987 -30.32 -12.63 1.39
C ALA A 987 -31.39 -11.53 1.34
N PRO A 988 -31.07 -10.36 0.79
CA PRO A 988 -32.11 -9.40 0.40
C PRO A 988 -33.05 -10.04 -0.63
N LEU A 989 -34.27 -9.54 -0.64
CA LEU A 989 -35.28 -9.97 -1.59
C LEU A 989 -35.11 -9.19 -2.90
N ASP A 990 -34.88 -9.89 -4.01
CA ASP A 990 -34.81 -9.27 -5.32
C ASP A 990 -36.20 -8.76 -5.76
N THR A 991 -36.34 -7.44 -5.92
CA THR A 991 -37.53 -6.82 -6.52
C THR A 991 -37.18 -6.15 -7.85
N PRO A 992 -38.18 -5.79 -8.69
CA PRO A 992 -37.93 -5.04 -9.91
C PRO A 992 -37.24 -3.68 -9.70
N GLU A 993 -37.37 -3.07 -8.52
CA GLU A 993 -36.72 -1.80 -8.17
C GLU A 993 -35.29 -1.98 -7.62
N GLY A 994 -34.92 -3.21 -7.21
CA GLY A 994 -33.62 -3.54 -6.65
C GLY A 994 -33.73 -4.53 -5.48
N PRO A 995 -32.60 -4.98 -4.91
CA PRO A 995 -32.61 -5.84 -3.74
C PRO A 995 -33.08 -5.08 -2.50
N VAL A 996 -34.08 -5.64 -1.80
CA VAL A 996 -34.69 -5.04 -0.60
C VAL A 996 -34.31 -5.86 0.64
N PRO A 997 -33.67 -5.27 1.66
CA PRO A 997 -33.22 -6.01 2.84
C PRO A 997 -34.37 -6.34 3.81
N ALA A 998 -34.17 -7.39 4.61
CA ALA A 998 -35.05 -7.71 5.75
C ALA A 998 -34.95 -6.62 6.83
N ARG A 999 -36.08 -6.31 7.46
CA ARG A 999 -36.26 -5.23 8.45
C ARG A 999 -36.79 -5.71 9.79
N GLY A 1000 -37.69 -6.68 9.77
CA GLY A 1000 -38.30 -7.19 10.98
C GLY A 1000 -38.69 -8.66 10.84
N ALA A 1001 -38.76 -9.33 11.98
CA ALA A 1001 -39.22 -10.71 12.09
C ALA A 1001 -40.31 -10.79 13.17
N LEU A 1002 -41.55 -11.13 12.76
CA LEU A 1002 -42.67 -11.32 13.66
C LEU A 1002 -42.91 -12.81 13.89
N ILE A 1003 -43.01 -13.27 15.14
CA ILE A 1003 -43.25 -14.68 15.46
C ILE A 1003 -44.76 -14.92 15.42
N THR A 1004 -45.21 -15.74 14.47
CA THR A 1004 -46.64 -16.08 14.29
C THR A 1004 -47.05 -17.41 14.91
N GLY A 1005 -46.08 -18.19 15.38
CA GLY A 1005 -46.34 -19.42 16.10
C GLY A 1005 -45.09 -20.25 16.27
N ALA A 1006 -45.20 -21.27 17.11
CA ALA A 1006 -44.12 -22.21 17.35
C ALA A 1006 -44.68 -23.50 17.98
N ARG A 1007 -43.96 -24.61 17.82
CA ARG A 1007 -44.26 -25.89 18.45
C ARG A 1007 -43.11 -26.25 19.37
N LEU A 1008 -43.41 -26.66 20.60
CA LEU A 1008 -42.40 -26.98 21.61
C LEU A 1008 -42.74 -28.25 22.37
N THR A 1009 -41.71 -28.86 22.95
CA THR A 1009 -41.82 -29.95 23.90
C THR A 1009 -41.13 -29.55 25.21
N PRO A 1010 -41.85 -29.51 26.35
CA PRO A 1010 -41.27 -29.16 27.63
C PRO A 1010 -40.53 -30.36 28.26
N ARG A 1011 -39.48 -30.08 29.03
CA ARG A 1011 -38.69 -31.02 29.81
C ARG A 1011 -38.52 -30.49 31.23
N ALA A 1012 -39.21 -31.11 32.17
CA ALA A 1012 -39.06 -30.82 33.61
C ALA A 1012 -37.77 -31.43 34.16
N ASP A 1013 -37.37 -30.96 35.34
CA ASP A 1013 -36.18 -31.42 36.07
C ASP A 1013 -34.90 -31.40 35.21
N TRP A 1014 -34.80 -30.39 34.33
CA TRP A 1014 -33.62 -30.18 33.50
C TRP A 1014 -32.50 -29.56 34.33
N PRO A 1015 -31.30 -30.18 34.44
CA PRO A 1015 -30.15 -29.58 35.09
C PRO A 1015 -29.43 -28.64 34.10
N PRO A 1016 -29.58 -27.31 34.20
CA PRO A 1016 -28.96 -26.40 33.23
C PRO A 1016 -27.45 -26.38 33.43
N TYR A 1017 -26.70 -26.25 32.35
CA TYR A 1017 -25.32 -25.77 32.42
C TYR A 1017 -25.32 -24.25 32.31
N ALA A 1018 -24.73 -23.56 33.29
CA ALA A 1018 -24.41 -22.14 33.21
C ALA A 1018 -23.04 -21.93 33.86
N ALA A 1019 -22.12 -21.32 33.12
CA ALA A 1019 -20.75 -21.14 33.55
C ALA A 1019 -20.45 -19.69 33.91
N ARG A 1020 -19.43 -19.50 34.76
CA ARG A 1020 -18.79 -18.20 35.00
C ARG A 1020 -17.68 -18.00 33.98
N ALA A 1021 -17.51 -16.78 33.50
CA ALA A 1021 -16.47 -16.47 32.54
C ALA A 1021 -15.09 -16.71 33.19
N GLY A 1022 -14.28 -17.56 32.58
CA GLY A 1022 -12.93 -17.86 33.02
C GLY A 1022 -11.91 -16.90 32.46
N SER A 1023 -10.94 -16.49 33.28
CA SER A 1023 -9.79 -15.66 32.87
C SER A 1023 -8.50 -15.96 33.65
N ARG A 1024 -8.55 -16.91 34.59
CA ARG A 1024 -7.45 -17.28 35.49
C ARG A 1024 -7.44 -18.79 35.75
N PRO A 1025 -6.28 -19.40 36.05
CA PRO A 1025 -6.11 -20.85 36.20
C PRO A 1025 -6.77 -21.44 37.46
N ASP A 1026 -7.24 -20.59 38.37
CA ASP A 1026 -7.76 -20.94 39.69
C ASP A 1026 -9.28 -21.01 39.78
N LEU A 1027 -9.99 -21.14 38.64
CA LEU A 1027 -11.38 -21.59 38.65
C LEU A 1027 -11.38 -23.12 38.55
N PRO A 1028 -11.38 -23.87 39.67
CA PRO A 1028 -11.56 -25.31 39.60
C PRO A 1028 -12.86 -25.60 38.84
N GLY A 1029 -12.75 -26.41 37.78
CA GLY A 1029 -13.86 -27.02 37.05
C GLY A 1029 -14.72 -27.99 37.88
N ALA A 1030 -14.83 -27.76 39.18
CA ALA A 1030 -15.63 -28.54 40.11
C ALA A 1030 -16.25 -27.62 41.17
N GLY A 1031 -17.50 -27.20 40.94
CA GLY A 1031 -18.42 -26.93 42.03
C GLY A 1031 -18.87 -25.49 42.29
N ASP A 1032 -18.56 -24.50 41.44
CA ASP A 1032 -19.28 -23.24 41.54
C ASP A 1032 -20.72 -23.46 41.05
N PRO A 1033 -21.74 -23.33 41.91
CA PRO A 1033 -23.12 -23.41 41.46
C PRO A 1033 -23.32 -22.34 40.39
N PRO A 1034 -24.12 -22.61 39.35
CA PRO A 1034 -24.40 -21.60 38.35
C PRO A 1034 -24.89 -20.35 39.08
N GLY A 1035 -24.34 -19.19 38.67
CA GLY A 1035 -24.64 -17.91 39.31
C GLY A 1035 -26.16 -17.72 39.45
N PRO A 1036 -26.65 -16.98 40.45
CA PRO A 1036 -28.07 -16.81 40.64
C PRO A 1036 -28.67 -16.10 39.42
N PHE A 1037 -29.35 -16.85 38.57
CA PHE A 1037 -30.22 -16.31 37.52
C PHE A 1037 -31.66 -16.29 38.03
N ASP A 1038 -32.47 -15.32 37.56
CA ASP A 1038 -33.85 -15.17 38.03
C ASP A 1038 -34.66 -16.41 37.63
N PRO A 1039 -35.12 -17.24 38.58
CA PRO A 1039 -35.83 -18.46 38.26
C PRO A 1039 -37.24 -18.22 37.70
N THR A 1040 -37.69 -16.96 37.70
CA THR A 1040 -38.98 -16.55 37.17
C THR A 1040 -38.93 -16.17 35.69
N HIS A 1041 -37.74 -16.00 35.10
CA HIS A 1041 -37.53 -15.55 33.73
C HIS A 1041 -37.22 -16.71 32.79
N TRP A 1042 -37.74 -16.63 31.57
CA TRP A 1042 -37.32 -17.49 30.48
C TRP A 1042 -36.08 -16.92 29.78
N PHE A 1043 -35.09 -17.77 29.51
CA PHE A 1043 -33.87 -17.41 28.79
C PHE A 1043 -33.58 -18.36 27.61
N PRO A 1044 -33.22 -17.85 26.41
CA PRO A 1044 -33.34 -16.43 26.03
C PRO A 1044 -34.80 -16.00 26.06
N SER A 1045 -35.08 -14.72 26.32
CA SER A 1045 -36.46 -14.25 26.43
C SER A 1045 -37.17 -14.23 25.08
N ARG A 1046 -36.40 -13.95 24.01
CA ARG A 1046 -36.81 -13.98 22.60
C ARG A 1046 -36.46 -15.31 21.95
N LEU A 1047 -37.29 -15.76 21.01
CA LEU A 1047 -37.08 -17.00 20.23
C LEU A 1047 -36.41 -16.75 18.88
N VAL A 1048 -36.48 -15.51 18.40
CA VAL A 1048 -35.99 -15.09 17.08
C VAL A 1048 -35.34 -13.74 17.20
N SER A 1049 -34.22 -13.55 16.52
CA SER A 1049 -33.54 -12.27 16.41
C SER A 1049 -33.11 -12.00 14.98
N LEU A 1050 -33.49 -10.84 14.44
CA LEU A 1050 -33.00 -10.37 13.15
C LEU A 1050 -31.79 -9.46 13.39
N ARG A 1051 -30.69 -9.74 12.68
CA ARG A 1051 -29.42 -9.00 12.78
C ARG A 1051 -28.96 -8.61 11.39
N ALA A 1052 -28.48 -7.39 11.22
CA ALA A 1052 -27.94 -6.90 9.97
C ALA A 1052 -26.71 -6.05 10.26
N ALA A 1053 -25.65 -6.20 9.46
CA ALA A 1053 -24.43 -5.43 9.65
C ALA A 1053 -24.70 -3.93 9.39
N PRO A 1054 -24.22 -3.03 10.25
CA PRO A 1054 -24.10 -1.62 9.87
C PRO A 1054 -23.11 -1.47 8.71
N GLY A 1055 -23.40 -0.61 7.73
CA GLY A 1055 -22.42 -0.18 6.70
C GLY A 1055 -22.17 -1.13 5.53
N ALA A 1056 -22.25 -2.46 5.69
CA ALA A 1056 -22.10 -3.42 4.60
C ALA A 1056 -23.46 -3.83 4.01
N GLY A 1057 -23.56 -3.87 2.68
CA GLY A 1057 -24.80 -4.10 1.95
C GLY A 1057 -25.55 -5.37 2.35
N LEU A 1058 -26.85 -5.21 2.61
CA LEU A 1058 -27.96 -6.14 2.36
C LEU A 1058 -27.98 -7.55 2.99
N GLU A 1059 -26.89 -8.10 3.51
CA GLU A 1059 -26.88 -9.44 4.12
C GLU A 1059 -27.28 -9.39 5.60
N GLY A 1060 -28.40 -10.04 5.92
CA GLY A 1060 -28.90 -10.18 7.27
C GLY A 1060 -28.71 -11.62 7.79
N ARG A 1061 -28.92 -11.80 9.09
CA ARG A 1061 -29.06 -13.11 9.72
C ARG A 1061 -30.31 -13.16 10.56
N LEU A 1062 -30.99 -14.30 10.48
CA LEU A 1062 -32.00 -14.69 11.45
C LEU A 1062 -31.35 -15.67 12.43
N LEU A 1063 -31.33 -15.29 13.70
CA LEU A 1063 -30.96 -16.17 14.79
C LEU A 1063 -32.24 -16.83 15.32
N LEU A 1064 -32.24 -18.14 15.38
CA LEU A 1064 -33.31 -18.94 15.97
C LEU A 1064 -32.79 -19.55 17.28
N TYR A 1065 -33.58 -19.48 18.34
CA TYR A 1065 -33.27 -20.09 19.64
C TYR A 1065 -34.20 -21.27 19.88
N PRO A 1066 -33.82 -22.49 19.46
CA PRO A 1066 -34.66 -23.68 19.59
C PRO A 1066 -34.73 -24.26 21.02
N GLY A 1067 -34.26 -23.52 22.02
CA GLY A 1067 -34.30 -23.88 23.44
C GLY A 1067 -34.67 -22.67 24.27
N GLN A 1068 -35.27 -22.91 25.43
CA GLN A 1068 -35.56 -21.87 26.41
C GLN A 1068 -35.64 -22.46 27.81
N PHE A 1069 -34.89 -21.92 28.75
CA PHE A 1069 -34.86 -22.39 30.13
C PHE A 1069 -35.53 -21.43 31.09
N ARG A 1070 -36.22 -21.98 32.10
CA ARG A 1070 -36.67 -21.26 33.30
C ARG A 1070 -36.56 -22.17 34.51
N GLY A 1071 -35.87 -21.73 35.56
CA GLY A 1071 -35.75 -22.50 36.79
C GLY A 1071 -34.61 -22.03 37.67
N GLY A 1072 -34.17 -22.85 38.62
CA GLY A 1072 -33.04 -22.51 39.47
C GLY A 1072 -31.73 -23.06 38.94
N ALA A 1073 -30.65 -22.66 39.61
CA ALA A 1073 -29.29 -23.14 39.39
C ALA A 1073 -29.14 -24.68 39.33
N ALA A 1074 -29.97 -25.42 40.06
CA ALA A 1074 -29.88 -26.88 40.11
C ALA A 1074 -30.77 -27.59 39.07
N LEU A 1075 -32.02 -27.14 38.91
CA LEU A 1075 -33.04 -27.78 38.09
C LEU A 1075 -34.05 -26.75 37.61
N GLY A 1076 -34.65 -27.00 36.45
CA GLY A 1076 -35.72 -26.19 35.90
C GLY A 1076 -36.51 -26.85 34.80
N LEU A 1077 -37.21 -26.02 34.03
CA LEU A 1077 -38.02 -26.38 32.89
C LEU A 1077 -37.32 -25.90 31.62
N GLU A 1078 -36.99 -26.84 30.74
CA GLU A 1078 -36.43 -26.58 29.41
C GLU A 1078 -37.53 -26.74 28.35
N ARG A 1079 -37.77 -25.73 27.52
CA ARG A 1079 -38.65 -25.80 26.35
C ARG A 1079 -37.81 -26.03 25.12
N ILE A 1080 -38.04 -27.13 24.42
CA ILE A 1080 -37.34 -27.42 23.18
C ILE A 1080 -38.28 -27.17 22.01
N TYR A 1081 -37.92 -26.25 21.14
CA TYR A 1081 -38.73 -25.87 19.99
C TYR A 1081 -38.45 -26.78 18.79
N GLU A 1082 -39.51 -27.33 18.22
CA GLU A 1082 -39.45 -28.21 17.05
C GLU A 1082 -39.74 -27.46 15.75
N SER A 1083 -40.52 -26.39 15.84
CA SER A 1083 -40.70 -25.47 14.73
C SER A 1083 -40.98 -24.06 15.23
N ILE A 1084 -40.46 -23.06 14.53
CA ILE A 1084 -40.78 -21.63 14.72
C ILE A 1084 -41.31 -21.09 13.40
N THR A 1085 -42.43 -20.38 13.43
CA THR A 1085 -43.00 -19.70 12.27
C THR A 1085 -42.83 -18.20 12.44
N VAL A 1086 -42.31 -17.55 11.41
CA VAL A 1086 -42.08 -16.11 11.38
C VAL A 1086 -42.67 -15.48 10.13
N ASP A 1087 -43.08 -14.23 10.23
CA ASP A 1087 -43.23 -13.33 9.10
C ASP A 1087 -42.01 -12.42 9.02
N LEU A 1088 -41.26 -12.52 7.93
CA LEU A 1088 -40.18 -11.58 7.61
C LEU A 1088 -40.74 -10.39 6.82
N TYR A 1089 -40.34 -9.20 7.23
CA TYR A 1089 -40.71 -7.93 6.60
C TYR A 1089 -39.49 -7.35 5.89
N TYR A 1090 -39.65 -6.90 4.65
CA TYR A 1090 -38.61 -6.34 3.80
C TYR A 1090 -39.01 -4.92 3.36
N SER A 1091 -38.12 -3.95 3.48
CA SER A 1091 -38.37 -2.56 3.05
C SER A 1091 -37.08 -1.86 2.62
N ASP A 1092 -37.16 -0.92 1.69
CA ASP A 1092 -36.07 -0.02 1.28
C ASP A 1092 -36.08 1.29 2.09
N SER A 1093 -37.03 1.47 3.01
CA SER A 1093 -37.12 2.63 3.89
C SER A 1093 -35.79 2.93 4.62
N SER A 1094 -35.51 4.22 4.79
CA SER A 1094 -34.40 4.70 5.61
C SER A 1094 -34.70 4.64 7.11
N ASP A 1095 -35.97 4.52 7.48
CA ASP A 1095 -36.38 4.32 8.87
C ASP A 1095 -36.02 2.91 9.36
N ARG A 1096 -35.29 2.85 10.48
CA ARG A 1096 -34.84 1.61 11.12
C ARG A 1096 -35.28 1.51 12.58
N THR A 1097 -36.18 2.41 13.01
CA THR A 1097 -36.58 2.50 14.42
C THR A 1097 -37.89 1.75 14.61
N ALA A 1098 -37.84 0.65 15.39
CA ALA A 1098 -39.06 -0.06 15.75
C ALA A 1098 -40.04 0.83 16.54
N PRO A 1099 -41.37 0.60 16.43
CA PRO A 1099 -42.35 1.34 17.22
C PRO A 1099 -42.18 1.08 18.72
N THR A 1100 -42.65 1.99 19.57
CA THR A 1100 -42.52 1.82 21.02
C THR A 1100 -43.81 1.24 21.62
N ILE A 1101 -43.75 0.02 22.15
CA ILE A 1101 -44.83 -0.54 22.97
C ILE A 1101 -44.80 0.18 24.32
N ALA A 1102 -45.73 1.12 24.52
CA ALA A 1102 -45.72 2.00 25.67
C ALA A 1102 -46.25 1.31 26.93
N ARG A 1103 -47.29 0.49 26.76
CA ARG A 1103 -47.95 -0.21 27.87
C ARG A 1103 -48.79 -1.38 27.38
N VAL A 1104 -48.63 -2.52 28.05
CA VAL A 1104 -49.58 -3.64 27.99
C VAL A 1104 -50.60 -3.49 29.11
N ILE A 1105 -51.86 -3.28 28.75
CA ILE A 1105 -52.96 -3.07 29.68
C ILE A 1105 -53.43 -4.45 30.20
N PRO A 1106 -53.58 -4.61 31.53
CA PRO A 1106 -54.02 -5.87 32.12
C PRO A 1106 -55.31 -6.39 31.50
N ALA A 1107 -55.41 -7.72 31.35
CA ALA A 1107 -56.56 -8.33 30.71
C ALA A 1107 -57.86 -8.05 31.49
N SER A 1108 -58.92 -7.68 30.78
CA SER A 1108 -60.26 -7.52 31.33
C SER A 1108 -61.15 -8.69 30.93
N LYS A 1109 -62.20 -8.96 31.72
CA LYS A 1109 -63.13 -10.06 31.42
C LYS A 1109 -64.11 -9.67 30.32
N ALA A 1110 -64.03 -10.36 29.19
CA ALA A 1110 -64.97 -10.25 28.07
C ALA A 1110 -65.60 -11.61 27.77
N GLY A 1111 -66.73 -11.90 28.44
CA GLY A 1111 -67.40 -13.20 28.29
C GLY A 1111 -66.55 -14.37 28.81
N SER A 1112 -66.15 -15.27 27.91
CA SER A 1112 -65.29 -16.44 28.20
C SER A 1112 -63.81 -16.24 27.84
N GLN A 1113 -63.46 -15.06 27.33
CA GLN A 1113 -62.10 -14.69 26.93
C GLN A 1113 -61.57 -13.52 27.78
N ALA A 1114 -60.25 -13.32 27.72
CA ALA A 1114 -59.58 -12.20 28.34
C ALA A 1114 -59.22 -11.17 27.24
N GLU A 1115 -59.70 -9.94 27.38
CA GLU A 1115 -59.37 -8.84 26.45
C GLU A 1115 -58.13 -8.11 26.95
N VAL A 1116 -57.05 -8.14 26.17
CA VAL A 1116 -55.79 -7.43 26.44
C VAL A 1116 -55.76 -6.18 25.57
N GLY A 1117 -55.41 -5.04 26.19
CA GLY A 1117 -55.15 -3.80 25.47
C GLY A 1117 -53.65 -3.53 25.34
N VAL A 1118 -53.23 -2.94 24.23
CA VAL A 1118 -51.85 -2.51 23.99
C VAL A 1118 -51.85 -1.06 23.54
N GLU A 1119 -51.06 -0.25 24.23
CA GLU A 1119 -50.83 1.15 23.89
C GLU A 1119 -49.46 1.29 23.23
N ILE A 1120 -49.45 1.93 22.06
CA ILE A 1120 -48.24 2.17 21.27
C ILE A 1120 -47.98 3.68 21.28
N ALA A 1121 -46.75 4.08 21.59
CA ALA A 1121 -46.33 5.47 21.59
C ALA A 1121 -45.79 5.88 20.22
N GLY A 1122 -46.09 7.11 19.81
CA GLY A 1122 -45.58 7.69 18.57
C GLY A 1122 -46.46 7.38 17.37
N GLU A 1123 -45.85 6.94 16.27
CA GLU A 1123 -46.55 6.60 15.04
C GLU A 1123 -47.41 5.34 15.22
N ALA A 1124 -48.61 5.34 14.62
CA ALA A 1124 -49.51 4.20 14.69
C ALA A 1124 -48.90 3.00 13.95
N PRO A 1125 -48.85 1.81 14.56
CA PRO A 1125 -48.30 0.64 13.89
C PRO A 1125 -49.25 0.16 12.79
N SER A 1126 -48.69 -0.49 11.77
CA SER A 1126 -49.44 -1.21 10.73
C SER A 1126 -50.09 -2.48 11.29
N LEU A 1127 -49.49 -3.10 12.31
CA LEU A 1127 -49.97 -4.34 12.93
C LEU A 1127 -49.57 -4.40 14.40
N VAL A 1128 -50.47 -4.86 15.26
CA VAL A 1128 -50.14 -5.34 16.62
C VAL A 1128 -50.61 -6.79 16.72
N SER A 1129 -49.73 -7.69 17.11
CA SER A 1129 -50.03 -9.13 17.25
C SER A 1129 -49.62 -9.63 18.62
N LEU A 1130 -50.47 -10.44 19.24
CA LEU A 1130 -50.21 -11.07 20.53
C LEU A 1130 -50.01 -12.57 20.30
N THR A 1131 -48.83 -13.07 20.65
CA THR A 1131 -48.50 -14.49 20.53
C THR A 1131 -48.56 -15.12 21.91
N TYR A 1132 -49.41 -16.14 22.06
CA TYR A 1132 -49.78 -16.70 23.35
C TYR A 1132 -49.68 -18.23 23.40
N LEU A 1133 -49.48 -18.72 24.62
CA LEU A 1133 -49.47 -20.14 25.00
C LEU A 1133 -50.57 -20.35 26.04
N SER A 1134 -51.58 -21.17 25.72
CA SER A 1134 -52.72 -21.39 26.62
C SER A 1134 -52.65 -22.71 27.36
N GLU A 1135 -53.40 -22.84 28.46
CA GLU A 1135 -53.53 -24.11 29.20
C GLU A 1135 -54.12 -25.24 28.33
N ARG A 1136 -54.84 -24.92 27.25
CA ARG A 1136 -55.44 -25.90 26.32
C ARG A 1136 -54.48 -26.38 25.25
N SER A 1137 -53.43 -25.61 24.97
CA SER A 1137 -52.42 -25.93 23.96
C SER A 1137 -51.03 -25.53 24.48
N PRO A 1138 -50.57 -26.10 25.61
CA PRO A 1138 -49.32 -25.71 26.27
C PRO A 1138 -48.06 -26.06 25.46
N GLU A 1139 -48.20 -26.80 24.35
CA GLU A 1139 -47.15 -27.19 23.41
C GLU A 1139 -47.07 -26.29 22.16
N ARG A 1140 -47.96 -25.29 22.03
CA ARG A 1140 -48.07 -24.50 20.79
C ARG A 1140 -48.31 -23.02 21.04
N TRP A 1141 -47.38 -22.19 20.58
CA TRP A 1141 -47.59 -20.74 20.47
C TRP A 1141 -48.50 -20.43 19.29
N THR A 1142 -49.50 -19.58 19.54
CA THR A 1142 -50.48 -19.12 18.54
C THR A 1142 -50.59 -17.61 18.59
N SER A 1143 -50.69 -16.95 17.44
CA SER A 1143 -50.83 -15.50 17.37
C SER A 1143 -52.27 -15.06 17.06
N VAL A 1144 -52.64 -13.90 17.59
CA VAL A 1144 -53.87 -13.19 17.24
C VAL A 1144 -53.56 -11.72 17.02
N ASP A 1145 -54.07 -11.17 15.91
CA ASP A 1145 -53.90 -9.76 15.59
C ASP A 1145 -54.90 -8.93 16.39
N ALA A 1146 -54.42 -7.86 17.01
CA ALA A 1146 -55.23 -6.92 17.75
C ALA A 1146 -55.96 -5.96 16.80
N VAL A 1147 -57.09 -5.43 17.27
CA VAL A 1147 -57.90 -4.45 16.54
C VAL A 1147 -57.82 -3.11 17.27
N GLU A 1148 -57.47 -2.05 16.54
CA GLU A 1148 -57.44 -0.69 17.08
C GLU A 1148 -58.85 -0.21 17.45
N ARG A 1149 -59.00 0.33 18.67
CA ARG A 1149 -60.22 0.94 19.19
C ARG A 1149 -59.88 2.14 20.06
N GLY A 1150 -59.91 3.34 19.47
CA GLY A 1150 -59.78 4.59 20.23
C GLY A 1150 -58.37 4.81 20.77
N GLY A 1151 -57.35 4.47 19.99
CA GLY A 1151 -55.92 4.59 20.33
C GLY A 1151 -55.34 3.39 21.09
N ILE A 1152 -56.14 2.35 21.34
CA ILE A 1152 -55.70 1.12 22.04
C ILE A 1152 -55.93 -0.07 21.11
N TRP A 1153 -54.93 -0.93 20.97
CA TRP A 1153 -55.02 -2.17 20.22
C TRP A 1153 -55.54 -3.29 21.12
N ILE A 1154 -56.68 -3.90 20.78
CA ILE A 1154 -57.36 -4.88 21.62
C ILE A 1154 -57.34 -6.25 20.97
N ALA A 1155 -56.86 -7.26 21.70
CA ALA A 1155 -56.91 -8.68 21.30
C ALA A 1155 -57.65 -9.52 22.35
N SER A 1156 -58.33 -10.56 21.89
CA SER A 1156 -59.03 -11.52 22.76
C SER A 1156 -58.24 -12.81 22.84
N LEU A 1157 -57.83 -13.17 24.06
CA LEU A 1157 -57.02 -14.35 24.37
C LEU A 1157 -57.82 -15.36 25.20
N GLU A 1158 -57.36 -16.61 25.19
CA GLU A 1158 -57.82 -17.57 26.19
C GLU A 1158 -57.40 -17.10 27.59
N PRO A 1159 -58.27 -17.23 28.62
CA PRO A 1159 -57.90 -16.87 29.98
C PRO A 1159 -56.71 -17.71 30.47
N ARG A 1160 -55.83 -17.09 31.27
CA ARG A 1160 -54.59 -17.69 31.82
C ARG A 1160 -53.56 -18.11 30.77
N ALA A 1161 -53.61 -17.54 29.57
CA ALA A 1161 -52.52 -17.69 28.63
C ALA A 1161 -51.32 -16.80 29.00
N ASP A 1162 -50.11 -17.33 28.86
CA ASP A 1162 -48.88 -16.54 28.83
C ASP A 1162 -48.73 -15.95 27.43
N PHE A 1163 -48.37 -14.68 27.29
CA PHE A 1163 -48.24 -14.02 26.00
C PHE A 1163 -47.15 -12.95 25.97
N PHE A 1164 -46.71 -12.62 24.76
CA PHE A 1164 -45.90 -11.45 24.46
C PHE A 1164 -46.55 -10.64 23.32
N VAL A 1165 -46.15 -9.38 23.19
CA VAL A 1165 -46.71 -8.43 22.24
C VAL A 1165 -45.68 -8.08 21.18
N GLN A 1166 -46.13 -8.03 19.93
CA GLN A 1166 -45.33 -7.55 18.81
C GLN A 1166 -46.06 -6.43 18.07
N ALA A 1167 -45.33 -5.42 17.62
CA ALA A 1167 -45.91 -4.34 16.83
C ALA A 1167 -45.04 -4.05 15.60
N VAL A 1168 -45.65 -3.85 14.45
CA VAL A 1168 -44.97 -3.58 13.17
C VAL A 1168 -45.36 -2.18 12.69
N ASP A 1169 -44.39 -1.35 12.34
CA ASP A 1169 -44.65 0.00 11.80
C ASP A 1169 -44.90 0.00 10.28
N ALA A 1170 -44.91 1.18 9.67
CA ALA A 1170 -45.06 1.36 8.23
C ALA A 1170 -43.77 1.08 7.43
N ALA A 1171 -42.61 0.94 8.08
CA ALA A 1171 -41.33 0.57 7.45
C ALA A 1171 -41.00 -0.93 7.59
N GLY A 1172 -41.85 -1.69 8.30
CA GLY A 1172 -41.65 -3.12 8.56
C GLY A 1172 -40.70 -3.40 9.72
N ASN A 1173 -40.38 -2.40 10.56
CA ASN A 1173 -39.63 -2.63 11.80
C ASN A 1173 -40.56 -3.25 12.84
N VAL A 1174 -40.05 -4.23 13.59
CA VAL A 1174 -40.84 -5.00 14.56
C VAL A 1174 -40.37 -4.72 15.98
N ALA A 1175 -41.27 -4.22 16.81
CA ALA A 1175 -41.11 -4.12 18.25
C ALA A 1175 -41.57 -5.40 18.94
N PHE A 1176 -40.99 -5.69 20.12
CA PHE A 1176 -41.23 -6.90 20.87
C PHE A 1176 -41.20 -6.61 22.38
N ASP A 1177 -42.28 -6.96 23.09
CA ASP A 1177 -42.42 -6.84 24.54
C ASP A 1177 -42.90 -8.18 25.14
N ASP A 1178 -42.03 -8.83 25.91
CA ASP A 1178 -42.25 -10.10 26.60
C ASP A 1178 -42.19 -9.97 28.12
N ASN A 1179 -42.26 -8.75 28.67
CA ASN A 1179 -42.12 -8.51 30.11
C ASN A 1179 -40.81 -9.06 30.69
N ASP A 1180 -39.68 -8.79 30.01
CA ASP A 1180 -38.33 -9.26 30.37
C ASP A 1180 -38.26 -10.78 30.57
N GLY A 1181 -38.88 -11.54 29.66
CA GLY A 1181 -38.93 -13.00 29.72
C GLY A 1181 -39.84 -13.59 30.81
N ARG A 1182 -40.55 -12.77 31.61
CA ARG A 1182 -41.63 -13.26 32.50
C ARG A 1182 -42.88 -13.66 31.73
N TYR A 1183 -43.05 -13.10 30.54
CA TYR A 1183 -44.29 -13.05 29.78
C TYR A 1183 -45.41 -12.31 30.53
N HIS A 1184 -46.39 -11.83 29.77
CA HIS A 1184 -47.62 -11.27 30.32
C HIS A 1184 -48.63 -12.40 30.53
N ALA A 1185 -49.51 -12.24 31.52
CA ALA A 1185 -50.57 -13.22 31.80
C ALA A 1185 -51.96 -12.65 31.47
N ALA A 1186 -52.73 -13.38 30.67
CA ALA A 1186 -54.09 -13.02 30.27
C ALA A 1186 -55.12 -13.35 31.39
N CYS A 1187 -55.07 -12.64 32.51
CA CYS A 1187 -55.93 -12.87 33.69
C CYS A 1187 -57.10 -11.86 33.81
N PRO A 1188 -58.39 -12.27 33.75
CA PRO A 1188 -59.55 -11.36 33.80
C PRO A 1188 -59.92 -10.74 35.17
N SER A 1189 -59.16 -11.03 36.23
CA SER A 1189 -59.28 -10.50 37.61
C SER A 1189 -57.96 -10.79 38.34
N PRO A 1190 -57.59 -10.09 39.44
CA PRO A 1190 -56.22 -10.12 39.93
C PRO A 1190 -55.75 -11.55 40.16
N CYS A 1191 -54.84 -12.00 39.31
CA CYS A 1191 -53.99 -13.12 39.63
C CYS A 1191 -53.20 -12.61 40.84
N SER A 1192 -53.52 -13.11 42.05
CA SER A 1192 -52.58 -12.91 43.16
C SER A 1192 -51.24 -13.39 42.63
N PRO A 1193 -50.21 -12.54 42.57
CA PRO A 1193 -48.88 -13.11 42.58
C PRO A 1193 -48.88 -13.94 43.88
N VAL A 1194 -48.43 -15.19 43.81
CA VAL A 1194 -47.75 -15.71 44.98
C VAL A 1194 -46.48 -14.87 45.08
N GLU A 1195 -46.60 -13.64 45.57
CA GLU A 1195 -45.49 -12.98 46.22
C GLU A 1195 -45.17 -13.90 47.40
N PRO A 1196 -43.96 -14.48 47.49
CA PRO A 1196 -43.48 -14.88 48.80
C PRO A 1196 -43.53 -13.60 49.64
N LEU A 1197 -44.43 -13.59 50.61
CA LEU A 1197 -44.62 -12.51 51.56
C LEU A 1197 -43.28 -12.36 52.32
N TYR A 1198 -42.41 -11.48 51.84
CA TYR A 1198 -41.21 -11.08 52.55
C TYR A 1198 -41.68 -10.31 53.78
N MET A 1199 -41.81 -11.00 54.92
CA MET A 1199 -41.86 -10.33 56.21
C MET A 1199 -40.50 -9.67 56.42
N PRO A 1200 -40.41 -8.32 56.53
CA PRO A 1200 -39.18 -7.69 56.95
C PRO A 1200 -38.91 -8.12 58.39
N ALA A 1201 -37.88 -8.94 58.60
CA ALA A 1201 -37.33 -9.21 59.92
C ALA A 1201 -36.66 -7.93 60.43
N LEU A 1202 -37.46 -7.05 61.02
CA LEU A 1202 -36.99 -5.96 61.88
C LEU A 1202 -36.62 -6.54 63.25
N LEU A 1203 -35.30 -6.58 63.50
CA LEU A 1203 -34.61 -6.55 64.79
C LEU A 1203 -34.88 -7.68 65.81
N ARG A 1204 -33.80 -8.40 66.16
CA ARG A 1204 -33.23 -8.37 67.53
C ARG A 1204 -31.85 -9.04 67.62
N ARG A 1205 -30.86 -8.19 67.92
CA ARG A 1205 -29.54 -8.40 68.56
C ARG A 1205 -28.52 -9.33 67.92
#